data_AF-A0A2T9Y730-F1
#
_entry.id   AF-A0A2T9Y730-F1
#
_cell.length_a   1.000
_cell.length_b   1.000
_cell.length_c   1.000
_cell.angle_alpha   90.00
_cell.angle_beta   90.00
_cell.angle_gamma   90.00
#
_symmetry.space_group_name_H-M   'P 1'
#
loop_
_entity.id
_entity.type
_entity.pdbx_description
1 polymer ?
#
loop_
_entity_poly.entity_id
_entity_poly.type
_entity_poly.pdbx_seq_one_letter_code
_entity_poly.pdbx_strand_id
1 'polypeptide(L)'
;MFIFGIEHVKKASIKISFSPIEHSTTCHRQKIFHYLVTTTTDLNKENVNNLLKDAFVLRSVETLKYLIDKGAELASINISDILKTIKHPRICHLIYYFENMELENISEEIVLTLFKKNPFIKRINLDKEPQIFQFLTTTKANLKDKTQMRKIFKSAFILDSVDTLKYLSENEAEISIIEDRDIESAIESDSINSLMYYVENVGLENINEEMKLSFLKNKKFAERFNLDKEPHICKFLTTTNSNLKDKKQAKKLLKIALCCDSVDTLKYLVGKGAKLSSFTCEDIEKTVEYNGVNCLVYYVEVLGIENIKKSTVLALIKSKNIAFKNKLLDLGLDPHIDKNCLLHSSLNGYDSSIESDTLDEILNFIKRLLDAGCDLYARKCEILVCSIGLNQPKIVDLILGYSKKPYPKIGNRVQELIFGNKVDLVRVILSHCKGVCENLNYFFYLNRRLIKTEMTKLLLEFGICTSGKHGMDMVKYAINNKEIELADLLMKFNNNLDYTDVKLFRDAVYIGCTSVTEKYLQNQKFINDNLENEFINLCSKNQNSFIEMIIKCYTSSKKLQKKNSSRLKVSSLVNIKDQKLLEIAIKNENMEMINTLLEYGAIPLPEDKNLFLYSIKHENIDLMNHYLQVLSLNSKAHRDIICEGLAQAIQYTCFNIYDSLITFLSEESPTKRKKFERKKTTGEGKPKAVEVSENIKNISQNIKNDTLQQACNVGNVEYARKAIEMGADVNGIEPRTLCNAYVSKNTDILDLLIENGIEKERIKEYEFVKVCTEGNFVKVKEMVSEGIDLNIYDGMVLKQAGKSRNIDIINFLLSKGSILEKIIWNAS
;
A
#
# COMPACT_ATOMS: atom_id res chain seq x y z
N MET A 1 18.14 1.22 -15.14
CA MET A 1 18.20 1.43 -16.61
C MET A 1 19.61 1.21 -17.18
N PHE A 2 20.64 1.94 -16.76
CA PHE A 2 22.00 1.80 -17.35
C PHE A 2 22.60 0.38 -17.20
N ILE A 3 22.51 -0.24 -16.02
CA ILE A 3 22.94 -1.63 -15.76
C ILE A 3 22.15 -2.64 -16.62
N PHE A 4 20.86 -2.39 -16.82
CA PHE A 4 19.97 -3.22 -17.64
C PHE A 4 20.32 -3.15 -19.13
N GLY A 5 20.78 -1.99 -19.62
CA GLY A 5 21.30 -1.84 -20.99
C GLY A 5 22.63 -2.58 -21.21
N ILE A 6 23.52 -2.59 -20.21
CA ILE A 6 24.82 -3.28 -20.29
C ILE A 6 24.65 -4.81 -20.30
N GLU A 7 23.68 -5.36 -19.57
CA GLU A 7 23.32 -6.79 -19.64
C GLU A 7 22.93 -7.23 -21.05
N HIS A 8 22.18 -6.39 -21.78
CA HIS A 8 21.82 -6.65 -23.17
C HIS A 8 23.02 -6.55 -24.13
N VAL A 9 23.95 -5.61 -23.90
CA VAL A 9 25.19 -5.48 -24.68
C VAL A 9 26.13 -6.67 -24.46
N LYS A 10 26.19 -7.21 -23.23
CA LYS A 10 26.93 -8.45 -22.92
C LYS A 10 26.35 -9.68 -23.61
N LYS A 11 25.02 -9.82 -23.66
CA LYS A 11 24.35 -10.90 -24.42
C LYS A 11 24.62 -10.83 -25.93
N ALA A 12 24.98 -9.66 -26.45
CA ALA A 12 25.31 -9.45 -27.85
C ALA A 12 26.82 -9.60 -28.18
N SER A 13 27.66 -9.99 -27.21
CA SER A 13 29.11 -10.17 -27.38
C SER A 13 29.87 -8.94 -27.90
N ILE A 14 29.35 -7.73 -27.65
CA ILE A 14 29.98 -6.48 -28.08
C ILE A 14 31.06 -6.07 -27.07
N LYS A 15 32.31 -5.87 -27.52
CA LYS A 15 33.39 -5.33 -26.70
C LYS A 15 33.03 -3.92 -26.21
N ILE A 16 32.93 -3.73 -24.91
CA ILE A 16 32.67 -2.42 -24.30
C ILE A 16 34.01 -1.68 -24.17
N SER A 17 34.15 -0.56 -24.89
CA SER A 17 35.24 0.40 -24.69
C SER A 17 35.03 1.14 -23.36
N PHE A 18 36.05 1.18 -22.50
CA PHE A 18 36.01 1.90 -21.22
C PHE A 18 36.17 3.43 -21.36
N SER A 19 36.49 3.95 -22.55
CA SER A 19 36.80 5.38 -22.75
C SER A 19 35.69 6.39 -22.38
N PRO A 20 34.36 6.07 -22.43
CA PRO A 20 33.33 7.03 -22.02
C PRO A 20 33.24 7.24 -20.50
N ILE A 21 33.98 6.46 -19.70
CA ILE A 21 33.99 6.57 -18.23
C ILE A 21 35.03 7.62 -17.74
N GLU A 22 35.68 8.37 -18.63
CA GLU A 22 36.78 9.25 -18.25
C GLU A 22 36.38 10.67 -17.76
N HIS A 23 35.16 11.17 -17.98
CA HIS A 23 34.89 12.63 -17.82
C HIS A 23 33.79 13.10 -16.82
N SER A 24 33.44 12.36 -15.76
CA SER A 24 32.40 12.74 -14.78
C SER A 24 32.67 12.22 -13.35
N THR A 25 32.50 13.09 -12.34
CA THR A 25 33.02 12.96 -10.96
C THR A 25 32.00 12.53 -9.89
N THR A 26 30.86 11.91 -10.27
CA THR A 26 29.74 11.61 -9.34
C THR A 26 29.83 10.23 -8.65
N CYS A 27 29.25 10.10 -7.45
CA CYS A 27 29.29 8.89 -6.60
C CYS A 27 28.60 7.65 -7.20
N HIS A 28 27.63 7.83 -8.11
CA HIS A 28 26.94 6.73 -8.79
C HIS A 28 27.83 5.99 -9.78
N ARG A 29 28.91 6.63 -10.26
CA ARG A 29 29.86 6.06 -11.24
C ARG A 29 30.80 5.02 -10.64
N GLN A 30 31.13 5.16 -9.35
CA GLN A 30 31.99 4.21 -8.62
C GLN A 30 31.37 2.82 -8.56
N LYS A 31 30.08 2.73 -8.26
CA LYS A 31 29.33 1.48 -8.22
C LYS A 31 29.20 0.84 -9.61
N ILE A 32 29.02 1.65 -10.66
CA ILE A 32 28.95 1.17 -12.05
C ILE A 32 30.32 0.68 -12.54
N PHE A 33 31.39 1.42 -12.24
CA PHE A 33 32.76 1.05 -12.58
C PHE A 33 33.19 -0.23 -11.84
N HIS A 34 32.91 -0.32 -10.54
CA HIS A 34 33.12 -1.54 -9.75
C HIS A 34 32.39 -2.72 -10.37
N TYR A 35 31.10 -2.60 -10.65
CA TYR A 35 30.30 -3.65 -11.28
C TYR A 35 30.86 -4.09 -12.64
N LEU A 36 31.31 -3.16 -13.48
CA LEU A 36 31.89 -3.46 -14.79
C LEU A 36 33.21 -4.24 -14.66
N VAL A 37 34.10 -3.79 -13.78
CA VAL A 37 35.40 -4.43 -13.53
C VAL A 37 35.25 -5.83 -12.91
N THR A 38 34.31 -6.02 -11.96
CA THR A 38 34.10 -7.31 -11.30
C THR A 38 33.39 -8.34 -12.17
N THR A 39 32.74 -7.91 -13.26
CA THR A 39 31.92 -8.78 -14.12
C THR A 39 32.53 -9.00 -15.51
N THR A 40 33.73 -8.48 -15.78
CA THR A 40 34.51 -8.77 -16.99
C THR A 40 35.40 -10.00 -16.78
N THR A 41 35.30 -10.98 -17.69
CA THR A 41 35.94 -12.30 -17.56
C THR A 41 37.31 -12.42 -18.26
N ASP A 42 37.75 -11.38 -19.00
CA ASP A 42 38.87 -11.48 -19.96
C ASP A 42 39.89 -10.34 -19.76
N LEU A 43 40.50 -10.29 -18.57
CA LEU A 43 41.48 -9.27 -18.20
C LEU A 43 42.90 -9.84 -18.29
N ASN A 44 43.72 -9.33 -19.21
CA ASN A 44 45.17 -9.62 -19.25
C ASN A 44 45.93 -8.71 -18.26
N LYS A 45 47.15 -9.10 -17.86
CA LYS A 45 47.91 -8.43 -16.77
C LYS A 45 48.14 -6.93 -17.01
N GLU A 46 48.35 -6.52 -18.27
CA GLU A 46 48.54 -5.11 -18.64
C GLU A 46 47.24 -4.28 -18.54
N ASN A 47 46.10 -4.84 -18.92
CA ASN A 47 44.78 -4.22 -18.75
C ASN A 47 44.41 -4.10 -17.26
N VAL A 48 44.79 -5.09 -16.43
CA VAL A 48 44.54 -5.06 -14.99
C VAL A 48 45.31 -3.90 -14.32
N ASN A 49 46.59 -3.68 -14.67
CA ASN A 49 47.39 -2.58 -14.11
C ASN A 49 46.92 -1.20 -14.57
N ASN A 50 46.47 -1.05 -15.82
CA ASN A 50 45.89 0.22 -16.29
C ASN A 50 44.54 0.52 -15.60
N LEU A 51 43.70 -0.50 -15.41
CA LEU A 51 42.48 -0.38 -14.62
C LEU A 51 42.76 -0.07 -13.14
N LEU A 52 43.88 -0.54 -12.59
CA LEU A 52 44.31 -0.22 -11.22
C LEU A 52 44.62 1.29 -11.09
N LYS A 53 45.36 1.87 -12.05
CA LYS A 53 45.64 3.31 -12.08
C LYS A 53 44.35 4.13 -12.15
N ASP A 54 43.42 3.73 -13.00
CA ASP A 54 42.13 4.41 -13.11
C ASP A 54 41.28 4.23 -11.86
N ALA A 55 41.24 3.04 -11.27
CA ALA A 55 40.55 2.78 -10.00
C ALA A 55 41.12 3.62 -8.85
N PHE A 56 42.44 3.79 -8.83
CA PHE A 56 43.16 4.62 -7.85
C PHE A 56 42.75 6.09 -7.95
N VAL A 57 42.61 6.61 -9.18
CA VAL A 57 42.18 8.00 -9.43
C VAL A 57 40.65 8.19 -9.28
N LEU A 58 39.84 7.18 -9.64
CA LEU A 58 38.37 7.21 -9.70
C LEU A 58 37.65 6.84 -8.38
N ARG A 59 38.43 6.57 -7.31
CA ARG A 59 38.01 6.64 -5.90
C ARG A 59 37.08 5.50 -5.40
N SER A 60 37.31 4.23 -5.79
CA SER A 60 36.63 3.03 -5.22
C SER A 60 37.64 2.07 -4.57
N VAL A 61 37.62 1.94 -3.24
CA VAL A 61 38.60 1.08 -2.50
C VAL A 61 38.31 -0.40 -2.76
N GLU A 62 37.03 -0.75 -2.88
CA GLU A 62 36.56 -2.10 -3.15
C GLU A 62 37.02 -2.59 -4.53
N THR A 63 37.13 -1.68 -5.51
CA THR A 63 37.65 -2.03 -6.85
C THR A 63 39.17 -2.20 -6.83
N LEU A 64 39.91 -1.40 -6.05
CA LEU A 64 41.35 -1.56 -5.88
C LEU A 64 41.70 -2.93 -5.28
N LYS A 65 41.02 -3.31 -4.20
CA LYS A 65 41.19 -4.62 -3.55
C LYS A 65 40.95 -5.77 -4.52
N TYR A 66 39.82 -5.72 -5.25
CA TYR A 66 39.50 -6.74 -6.25
C TYR A 66 40.53 -6.86 -7.38
N LEU A 67 41.08 -5.74 -7.87
CA LEU A 67 42.08 -5.76 -8.94
C LEU A 67 43.41 -6.35 -8.46
N ILE A 68 43.82 -6.04 -7.23
CA ILE A 68 45.03 -6.61 -6.60
C ILE A 68 44.86 -8.13 -6.40
N ASP A 69 43.70 -8.59 -5.92
CA ASP A 69 43.38 -10.02 -5.81
C ASP A 69 43.42 -10.75 -7.17
N LYS A 70 43.27 -10.01 -8.28
CA LYS A 70 43.40 -10.52 -9.67
C LYS A 70 44.80 -10.37 -10.26
N GLY A 71 45.80 -10.00 -9.45
CA GLY A 71 47.21 -9.94 -9.84
C GLY A 71 47.69 -8.57 -10.33
N ALA A 72 46.97 -7.48 -10.01
CA ALA A 72 47.47 -6.13 -10.24
C ALA A 72 48.65 -5.81 -9.31
N GLU A 73 49.68 -5.17 -9.83
CA GLU A 73 50.83 -4.73 -9.04
C GLU A 73 50.68 -3.26 -8.67
N LEU A 74 50.65 -2.98 -7.36
CA LEU A 74 50.60 -1.60 -6.83
C LEU A 74 51.77 -0.74 -7.33
N ALA A 75 52.92 -1.36 -7.61
CA ALA A 75 54.10 -0.71 -8.21
C ALA A 75 53.88 -0.09 -9.58
N SER A 76 52.79 -0.46 -10.26
CA SER A 76 52.41 0.17 -11.53
C SER A 76 51.86 1.60 -11.37
N ILE A 77 51.49 2.04 -10.16
CA ILE A 77 50.98 3.39 -9.90
C ILE A 77 52.14 4.39 -9.86
N ASN A 78 52.16 5.32 -10.81
CA ASN A 78 53.24 6.30 -10.95
C ASN A 78 53.01 7.55 -10.11
N ILE A 79 54.08 8.34 -9.89
CA ILE A 79 54.05 9.62 -9.15
C ILE A 79 52.93 10.55 -9.67
N SER A 80 52.74 10.63 -10.98
CA SER A 80 51.69 11.47 -11.61
C SER A 80 50.27 11.10 -11.13
N ASP A 81 49.98 9.82 -10.90
CA ASP A 81 48.67 9.32 -10.49
C ASP A 81 48.43 9.59 -8.99
N ILE A 82 49.47 9.48 -8.17
CA ILE A 82 49.47 9.89 -6.76
C ILE A 82 49.20 11.40 -6.65
N LEU A 83 49.88 12.22 -7.47
CA LEU A 83 49.72 13.67 -7.49
C LEU A 83 48.32 14.12 -7.93
N LYS A 84 47.66 13.38 -8.83
CA LYS A 84 46.24 13.62 -9.19
C LYS A 84 45.31 13.31 -8.01
N THR A 85 45.59 12.24 -7.29
CA THR A 85 44.76 11.76 -6.16
C THR A 85 44.78 12.71 -4.97
N ILE A 86 45.94 13.33 -4.67
CA ILE A 86 46.11 14.34 -3.61
C ILE A 86 45.18 15.57 -3.79
N LYS A 87 44.71 15.87 -5.01
CA LYS A 87 43.81 17.00 -5.28
C LYS A 87 42.35 16.75 -4.84
N HIS A 88 42.02 15.54 -4.38
CA HIS A 88 40.63 15.12 -4.14
C HIS A 88 40.29 14.85 -2.66
N PRO A 89 39.01 15.01 -2.26
CA PRO A 89 38.61 15.08 -0.84
C PRO A 89 38.51 13.74 -0.09
N ARG A 90 38.95 12.61 -0.64
CA ARG A 90 38.87 11.28 0.02
C ARG A 90 40.25 10.63 0.06
N ILE A 91 40.77 10.39 1.27
CA ILE A 91 42.17 10.01 1.55
C ILE A 91 42.36 8.49 1.65
N CYS A 92 41.27 7.72 1.75
CA CYS A 92 41.28 6.26 1.93
C CYS A 92 42.04 5.46 0.86
N HIS A 93 42.14 5.94 -0.37
CA HIS A 93 42.93 5.30 -1.44
C HIS A 93 44.43 5.44 -1.22
N LEU A 94 44.87 6.62 -0.77
CA LEU A 94 46.26 6.88 -0.41
C LEU A 94 46.65 6.05 0.81
N ILE A 95 45.77 5.96 1.82
CA ILE A 95 45.95 5.07 2.98
C ILE A 95 46.19 3.64 2.53
N TYR A 96 45.26 3.10 1.74
CA TYR A 96 45.36 1.71 1.27
C TYR A 96 46.62 1.47 0.41
N TYR A 97 47.04 2.44 -0.41
CA TYR A 97 48.28 2.35 -1.17
C TYR A 97 49.52 2.32 -0.27
N PHE A 98 49.59 3.18 0.75
CA PHE A 98 50.71 3.21 1.69
C PHE A 98 50.72 2.00 2.63
N GLU A 99 49.56 1.43 3.00
CA GLU A 99 49.45 0.21 3.81
C GLU A 99 50.00 -1.03 3.10
N ASN A 100 49.90 -1.10 1.77
CA ASN A 100 50.17 -2.31 1.00
C ASN A 100 51.40 -2.20 0.09
N MET A 101 52.14 -1.09 0.17
CA MET A 101 53.41 -0.89 -0.52
C MET A 101 54.59 -1.00 0.43
N GLU A 102 55.62 -1.74 0.03
CA GLU A 102 56.89 -1.76 0.75
C GLU A 102 57.53 -0.36 0.70
N LEU A 103 57.93 0.14 1.88
CA LEU A 103 58.40 1.52 2.11
C LEU A 103 59.57 1.93 1.20
N GLU A 104 60.40 0.96 0.77
CA GLU A 104 61.57 1.18 -0.09
C GLU A 104 61.20 1.58 -1.52
N ASN A 105 59.95 1.32 -1.95
CA ASN A 105 59.47 1.60 -3.30
C ASN A 105 58.78 2.97 -3.44
N ILE A 106 58.75 3.78 -2.38
CA ILE A 106 58.06 5.08 -2.37
C ILE A 106 59.07 6.21 -2.59
N SER A 107 58.93 6.91 -3.72
CA SER A 107 59.83 8.03 -4.10
C SER A 107 59.79 9.20 -3.11
N GLU A 108 60.96 9.74 -2.78
CA GLU A 108 61.17 10.88 -1.88
C GLU A 108 60.45 12.17 -2.36
N GLU A 109 60.24 12.30 -3.68
CA GLU A 109 59.51 13.40 -4.31
C GLU A 109 58.01 13.43 -3.93
N ILE A 110 57.43 12.26 -3.65
CA ILE A 110 56.04 12.13 -3.21
C ILE A 110 55.88 12.74 -1.81
N VAL A 111 56.81 12.44 -0.90
CA VAL A 111 56.82 12.95 0.48
C VAL A 111 56.91 14.48 0.49
N LEU A 112 57.84 15.07 -0.28
CA LEU A 112 57.99 16.53 -0.39
C LEU A 112 56.74 17.22 -0.95
N THR A 113 56.02 16.58 -1.87
CA THR A 113 54.83 17.18 -2.49
C THR A 113 53.60 17.12 -1.58
N LEU A 114 53.50 16.09 -0.73
CA LEU A 114 52.47 15.99 0.32
C LEU A 114 52.60 17.14 1.34
N PHE A 115 53.83 17.51 1.71
CA PHE A 115 54.09 18.62 2.64
C PHE A 115 53.90 20.03 2.03
N LYS A 116 54.10 20.20 0.71
CA LYS A 116 53.96 21.51 0.04
C LYS A 116 52.51 21.91 -0.28
N LYS A 117 51.57 20.96 -0.40
CA LYS A 117 50.18 21.24 -0.81
C LYS A 117 49.19 21.28 0.34
N ASN A 118 48.81 22.50 0.70
CA ASN A 118 47.84 22.92 1.72
C ASN A 118 46.50 22.11 1.85
N PRO A 119 45.89 21.56 0.77
CA PRO A 119 44.60 20.85 0.90
C PRO A 119 44.68 19.46 1.56
N PHE A 120 45.84 18.81 1.53
CA PHE A 120 46.04 17.48 2.13
C PHE A 120 46.21 17.59 3.64
N ILE A 121 47.06 18.53 4.05
CA ILE A 121 47.36 18.87 5.45
C ILE A 121 46.11 19.38 6.20
N LYS A 122 45.24 20.18 5.57
CA LYS A 122 43.97 20.65 6.19
C LYS A 122 42.90 19.57 6.38
N ARG A 123 43.07 18.38 5.78
CA ARG A 123 42.03 17.34 5.70
C ARG A 123 42.41 16.03 6.38
N ILE A 124 43.68 15.84 6.72
CA ILE A 124 44.11 14.73 7.56
C ILE A 124 43.98 15.15 9.01
N ASN A 125 43.16 14.41 9.74
CA ASN A 125 43.26 14.37 11.19
C ASN A 125 44.30 13.27 11.51
N LEU A 126 45.55 13.69 11.74
CA LEU A 126 46.67 12.76 11.97
C LEU A 126 46.41 11.86 13.19
N ASP A 127 45.60 12.34 14.14
CA ASP A 127 45.21 11.61 15.36
C ASP A 127 44.18 10.49 15.05
N LYS A 128 43.51 10.52 13.89
CA LYS A 128 42.57 9.46 13.44
C LYS A 128 43.19 8.45 12.47
N GLU A 129 44.38 8.71 11.94
CA GLU A 129 45.04 7.89 10.93
C GLU A 129 46.51 7.62 11.31
N PRO A 130 46.78 6.85 12.39
CA PRO A 130 48.11 6.66 12.99
C PRO A 130 49.13 6.02 12.04
N GLN A 131 48.68 5.38 10.97
CA GLN A 131 49.53 4.71 9.98
C GLN A 131 50.08 5.67 8.92
N ILE A 132 49.33 6.72 8.53
CA ILE A 132 49.90 7.82 7.73
C ILE A 132 50.94 8.57 8.55
N PHE A 133 50.64 8.78 9.83
CA PHE A 133 51.57 9.38 10.77
C PHE A 133 52.84 8.52 10.91
N GLN A 134 52.72 7.20 11.04
CA GLN A 134 53.84 6.27 11.05
C GLN A 134 54.62 6.30 9.73
N PHE A 135 53.98 6.37 8.57
CA PHE A 135 54.62 6.49 7.26
C PHE A 135 55.42 7.80 7.08
N LEU A 136 54.85 8.94 7.51
CA LEU A 136 55.50 10.25 7.45
C LEU A 136 56.67 10.38 8.44
N THR A 137 56.70 9.56 9.49
CA THR A 137 57.72 9.60 10.56
C THR A 137 58.78 8.48 10.45
N THR A 138 58.46 7.32 9.85
CA THR A 138 59.39 6.20 9.62
C THR A 138 60.29 6.38 8.41
N THR A 139 59.99 7.33 7.51
CA THR A 139 60.98 7.85 6.55
C THR A 139 62.04 8.65 7.33
N LYS A 140 62.92 7.91 8.02
CA LYS A 140 64.03 8.37 8.88
C LYS A 140 65.02 9.34 8.20
N ALA A 141 64.81 9.68 6.92
CA ALA A 141 65.78 10.40 6.10
C ALA A 141 65.86 11.91 6.36
N ASN A 142 64.89 12.57 7.04
CA ASN A 142 64.99 14.04 7.15
C ASN A 142 64.45 14.73 8.42
N LEU A 143 64.31 14.04 9.56
CA LEU A 143 64.13 14.70 10.86
C LEU A 143 65.44 15.30 11.43
N LYS A 144 66.53 15.37 10.65
CA LYS A 144 67.78 16.05 11.05
C LYS A 144 67.83 17.53 10.63
N ASP A 145 67.02 17.95 9.65
CA ASP A 145 66.92 19.37 9.29
C ASP A 145 66.02 20.11 10.30
N LYS A 146 66.67 20.84 11.22
CA LYS A 146 66.00 21.69 12.22
C LYS A 146 65.00 22.67 11.59
N THR A 147 65.24 23.12 10.36
CA THR A 147 64.37 24.09 9.66
C THR A 147 63.07 23.46 9.21
N GLN A 148 63.12 22.19 8.79
CA GLN A 148 61.95 21.44 8.34
C GLN A 148 61.12 20.95 9.53
N MET A 149 61.77 20.45 10.59
CA MET A 149 61.10 20.14 11.86
C MET A 149 60.34 21.35 12.41
N ARG A 150 60.94 22.55 12.39
CA ARG A 150 60.29 23.81 12.80
C ARG A 150 58.99 24.08 12.03
N LYS A 151 59.00 23.89 10.70
CA LYS A 151 57.81 24.13 9.85
C LYS A 151 56.69 23.12 10.12
N ILE A 152 57.05 21.85 10.34
CA ILE A 152 56.09 20.79 10.65
C ILE A 152 55.48 21.03 12.03
N PHE A 153 56.29 21.40 13.02
CA PHE A 153 55.83 21.70 14.37
C PHE A 153 54.85 22.89 14.40
N LYS A 154 55.18 24.01 13.73
CA LYS A 154 54.27 25.17 13.60
C LYS A 154 52.95 24.81 12.90
N SER A 155 53.03 23.98 11.86
CA SER A 155 51.84 23.53 11.12
C SER A 155 50.96 22.62 11.97
N ALA A 156 51.55 21.66 12.69
CA ALA A 156 50.82 20.77 13.61
C ALA A 156 50.13 21.56 14.74
N PHE A 157 50.80 22.60 15.23
CA PHE A 157 50.24 23.52 16.22
C PHE A 157 49.01 24.27 15.69
N ILE A 158 49.12 24.91 14.52
CA ILE A 158 48.01 25.64 13.90
C ILE A 158 46.86 24.71 13.48
N LEU A 159 47.10 23.42 13.27
CA LEU A 159 46.10 22.45 12.78
C LEU A 159 45.49 21.55 13.87
N ASP A 160 45.77 21.85 15.14
CA ASP A 160 45.20 21.14 16.29
C ASP A 160 45.59 19.66 16.47
N SER A 161 46.75 19.21 15.95
CA SER A 161 47.20 17.81 16.07
C SER A 161 48.17 17.64 17.24
N VAL A 162 47.62 17.26 18.39
CA VAL A 162 48.38 17.12 19.64
C VAL A 162 49.31 15.91 19.62
N ASP A 163 48.92 14.80 19.01
CA ASP A 163 49.77 13.60 18.97
C ASP A 163 51.00 13.82 18.09
N THR A 164 50.84 14.60 17.01
CA THR A 164 51.98 15.06 16.19
C THR A 164 52.91 15.97 16.98
N LEU A 165 52.37 16.90 17.77
CA LEU A 165 53.18 17.76 18.64
C LEU A 165 53.93 16.96 19.70
N LYS A 166 53.28 16.01 20.37
CA LYS A 166 53.89 15.12 21.38
C LYS A 166 55.04 14.32 20.78
N TYR A 167 54.80 13.62 19.67
CA TYR A 167 55.83 12.83 19.01
C TYR A 167 57.01 13.69 18.55
N LEU A 168 56.77 14.87 17.99
CA LEU A 168 57.86 15.77 17.59
C LEU A 168 58.64 16.25 18.81
N SER A 169 57.97 16.57 19.92
CA SER A 169 58.62 16.92 21.19
C SER A 169 59.46 15.76 21.76
N GLU A 170 58.97 14.51 21.67
CA GLU A 170 59.72 13.30 22.05
C GLU A 170 60.96 13.05 21.16
N ASN A 171 60.99 13.61 19.95
CA ASN A 171 62.08 13.51 18.98
C ASN A 171 62.91 14.81 18.87
N GLU A 172 63.13 15.50 19.99
CA GLU A 172 63.99 16.70 20.13
C GLU A 172 63.50 18.00 19.44
N ALA A 173 62.25 18.06 18.98
CA ALA A 173 61.68 19.34 18.52
C ALA A 173 61.24 20.20 19.71
N GLU A 174 61.88 21.36 19.89
CA GLU A 174 61.55 22.27 20.99
C GLU A 174 60.23 23.02 20.76
N ILE A 175 59.36 23.01 21.77
CA ILE A 175 58.10 23.76 21.75
C ILE A 175 58.29 25.29 21.75
N SER A 176 59.49 25.76 22.13
CA SER A 176 59.95 27.16 22.12
C SER A 176 59.95 27.78 20.71
N ILE A 177 59.79 26.97 19.66
CA ILE A 177 59.74 27.38 18.26
C ILE A 177 58.44 28.13 17.91
N ILE A 178 57.36 27.94 18.68
CA ILE A 178 56.08 28.60 18.47
C ILE A 178 56.21 30.07 18.87
N GLU A 179 55.98 30.96 17.91
CA GLU A 179 56.01 32.41 18.11
C GLU A 179 54.59 32.97 18.26
N ASP A 180 54.50 34.19 18.77
CA ASP A 180 53.28 34.99 18.92
C ASP A 180 52.33 34.93 17.70
N ARG A 181 52.86 35.01 16.47
CA ARG A 181 52.05 34.92 15.23
C ARG A 181 51.44 33.53 15.01
N ASP A 182 52.13 32.48 15.42
CA ASP A 182 51.65 31.10 15.31
C ASP A 182 50.52 30.84 16.31
N ILE A 183 50.62 31.47 17.50
CA ILE A 183 49.57 31.50 18.52
C ILE A 183 48.33 32.23 18.00
N GLU A 184 48.48 33.42 17.41
CA GLU A 184 47.38 34.14 16.77
C GLU A 184 46.69 33.30 15.69
N SER A 185 47.50 32.67 14.83
CA SER A 185 47.00 31.80 13.76
C SER A 185 46.24 30.58 14.29
N ALA A 186 46.70 30.00 15.41
CA ALA A 186 46.02 28.89 16.08
C ALA A 186 44.71 29.32 16.75
N ILE A 187 44.64 30.55 17.28
CA ILE A 187 43.40 31.15 17.81
C ILE A 187 42.39 31.38 16.67
N GLU A 188 42.83 31.96 15.55
CA GLU A 188 42.00 32.16 14.35
C GLU A 188 41.53 30.84 13.73
N SER A 189 42.34 29.79 13.84
CA SER A 189 42.05 28.46 13.31
C SER A 189 41.28 27.54 14.28
N ASP A 190 40.95 28.04 15.48
CA ASP A 190 40.20 27.31 16.52
C ASP A 190 40.90 26.03 17.04
N SER A 191 42.23 26.08 17.12
CA SER A 191 43.11 24.93 17.40
C SER A 191 43.30 24.71 18.91
N ILE A 192 42.21 24.41 19.58
CA ILE A 192 42.08 24.43 21.05
C ILE A 192 43.01 23.42 21.76
N ASN A 193 43.17 22.21 21.23
CA ASN A 193 43.97 21.15 21.88
C ASN A 193 45.47 21.46 21.79
N SER A 194 45.93 21.96 20.65
CA SER A 194 47.29 22.46 20.48
C SER A 194 47.56 23.63 21.42
N LEU A 195 46.63 24.58 21.50
CA LEU A 195 46.71 25.70 22.42
C LEU A 195 46.78 25.25 23.89
N MET A 196 45.98 24.24 24.29
CA MET A 196 46.07 23.60 25.61
C MET A 196 47.44 22.96 25.83
N TYR A 197 47.91 22.16 24.87
CA TYR A 197 49.23 21.51 24.94
C TYR A 197 50.37 22.52 25.09
N TYR A 198 50.31 23.66 24.42
CA TYR A 198 51.30 24.73 24.56
C TYR A 198 51.26 25.37 25.95
N VAL A 199 50.06 25.65 26.48
CA VAL A 199 49.92 26.20 27.83
C VAL A 199 50.43 25.23 28.89
N GLU A 200 50.16 23.92 28.75
CA GLU A 200 50.61 22.87 29.68
C GLU A 200 52.14 22.71 29.72
N ASN A 201 52.83 22.88 28.58
CA ASN A 201 54.26 22.61 28.46
C ASN A 201 55.16 23.87 28.52
N VAL A 202 54.65 25.04 28.12
CA VAL A 202 55.40 26.31 28.11
C VAL A 202 54.97 27.26 29.23
N GLY A 203 53.72 27.16 29.69
CA GLY A 203 53.13 28.05 30.67
C GLY A 203 52.67 29.40 30.09
N LEU A 204 51.68 30.01 30.76
CA LEU A 204 51.13 31.34 30.40
C LEU A 204 52.11 32.50 30.63
N GLU A 205 53.28 32.24 31.22
CA GLU A 205 54.25 33.26 31.62
C GLU A 205 54.94 33.91 30.40
N ASN A 206 55.12 33.15 29.31
CA ASN A 206 55.83 33.58 28.11
C ASN A 206 54.92 34.16 27.00
N ILE A 207 53.60 34.14 27.21
CA ILE A 207 52.61 34.69 26.27
C ILE A 207 52.35 36.15 26.62
N ASN A 208 52.25 37.03 25.63
CA ASN A 208 51.94 38.44 25.88
C ASN A 208 50.48 38.63 26.40
N GLU A 209 50.25 39.73 27.12
CA GLU A 209 48.97 39.99 27.80
C GLU A 209 47.76 40.16 26.87
N GLU A 210 47.98 40.63 25.64
CA GLU A 210 46.92 40.84 24.64
C GLU A 210 46.46 39.49 24.06
N MET A 211 47.40 38.56 23.84
CA MET A 211 47.09 37.20 23.40
C MET A 211 46.40 36.39 24.49
N LYS A 212 46.78 36.51 25.77
CA LYS A 212 46.04 35.90 26.90
C LYS A 212 44.56 36.26 26.89
N LEU A 213 44.25 37.54 26.61
CA LEU A 213 42.88 38.01 26.45
C LEU A 213 42.19 37.41 25.20
N SER A 214 42.93 37.15 24.13
CA SER A 214 42.42 36.51 22.91
C SER A 214 42.11 35.02 23.11
N PHE A 215 42.94 34.28 23.86
CA PHE A 215 42.63 32.90 24.31
C PHE A 215 41.28 32.83 25.04
N LEU A 216 41.07 33.76 25.98
CA LEU A 216 39.89 33.82 26.83
C LEU A 216 38.65 34.37 26.11
N LYS A 217 38.81 34.96 24.92
CA LYS A 217 37.70 35.34 24.03
C LYS A 217 37.22 34.18 23.16
N ASN A 218 38.03 33.15 22.93
CA ASN A 218 37.61 31.96 22.19
C ASN A 218 36.67 31.12 23.08
N LYS A 219 35.40 31.02 22.65
CA LYS A 219 34.33 30.35 23.39
C LYS A 219 34.64 28.89 23.73
N LYS A 220 35.18 28.13 22.77
CA LYS A 220 35.46 26.69 22.97
C LYS A 220 36.69 26.46 23.83
N PHE A 221 37.67 27.36 23.77
CA PHE A 221 38.81 27.34 24.68
C PHE A 221 38.35 27.63 26.11
N ALA A 222 37.54 28.68 26.33
CA ALA A 222 36.99 29.01 27.65
C ALA A 222 36.10 27.89 28.23
N GLU A 223 35.32 27.18 27.42
CA GLU A 223 34.51 26.02 27.84
C GLU A 223 35.38 24.84 28.33
N ARG A 224 36.60 24.67 27.81
CA ARG A 224 37.52 23.58 28.20
C ARG A 224 38.56 24.00 29.22
N PHE A 225 38.92 25.27 29.26
CA PHE A 225 39.96 25.83 30.12
C PHE A 225 39.40 26.07 31.53
N ASN A 226 39.50 25.05 32.38
CA ASN A 226 39.08 25.13 33.77
C ASN A 226 40.25 25.57 34.67
N LEU A 227 40.27 26.85 35.06
CA LEU A 227 41.24 27.41 36.01
C LEU A 227 41.29 26.65 37.35
N ASP A 228 40.20 25.98 37.75
CA ASP A 228 40.10 25.24 39.01
C ASP A 228 40.83 23.87 38.93
N LYS A 229 41.07 23.35 37.72
CA LYS A 229 41.87 22.13 37.49
C LYS A 229 43.37 22.41 37.37
N GLU A 230 43.77 23.66 37.18
CA GLU A 230 45.17 24.09 37.04
C GLU A 230 45.59 25.02 38.19
N PRO A 231 45.75 24.48 39.42
CA PRO A 231 45.94 25.27 40.63
C PRO A 231 47.22 26.12 40.63
N HIS A 232 48.23 25.75 39.83
CA HIS A 232 49.46 26.53 39.68
C HIS A 232 49.25 27.82 38.88
N ILE A 233 48.35 27.82 37.88
CA ILE A 233 47.96 29.00 37.10
C ILE A 233 47.11 29.94 37.96
N CYS A 234 46.12 29.39 38.69
CA CYS A 234 45.30 30.17 39.62
C CYS A 234 46.16 30.75 40.75
N LYS A 235 47.11 29.97 41.29
CA LYS A 235 48.10 30.44 42.26
C LYS A 235 49.02 31.50 41.65
N PHE A 236 49.47 31.40 40.41
CA PHE A 236 50.31 32.42 39.75
C PHE A 236 49.57 33.75 39.52
N LEU A 237 48.33 33.71 38.99
CA LEU A 237 47.46 34.88 38.82
C LEU A 237 47.17 35.61 40.15
N THR A 238 47.20 34.87 41.26
CA THR A 238 46.86 35.36 42.61
C THR A 238 48.08 35.66 43.50
N THR A 239 49.24 35.02 43.29
CA THR A 239 50.47 35.21 44.09
C THR A 239 51.37 36.33 43.56
N THR A 240 51.37 36.61 42.25
CA THR A 240 52.05 37.79 41.70
C THR A 240 51.34 39.11 42.06
N ASN A 241 50.09 39.05 42.54
CA ASN A 241 49.24 40.21 42.87
C ASN A 241 48.98 40.32 44.38
N SER A 242 50.05 40.44 45.18
CA SER A 242 50.00 40.49 46.65
C SER A 242 49.26 41.70 47.25
N ASN A 243 48.80 42.66 46.44
CA ASN A 243 47.91 43.73 46.86
C ASN A 243 46.74 43.92 45.89
N LEU A 244 45.61 43.24 46.14
CA LEU A 244 44.29 43.53 45.52
C LEU A 244 43.73 44.94 45.88
N LYS A 245 44.58 45.89 46.30
CA LYS A 245 44.20 47.27 46.63
C LYS A 245 43.78 48.07 45.39
N ASP A 246 44.24 47.70 44.19
CA ASP A 246 43.76 48.30 42.96
C ASP A 246 42.38 47.74 42.56
N LYS A 247 41.35 48.55 42.79
CA LYS A 247 39.96 48.25 42.42
C LYS A 247 39.79 47.94 40.93
N LYS A 248 40.62 48.52 40.05
CA LYS A 248 40.54 48.30 38.60
C LYS A 248 41.04 46.91 38.21
N GLN A 249 42.13 46.46 38.82
CA GLN A 249 42.72 45.16 38.57
C GLN A 249 41.89 44.02 39.19
N ALA A 250 41.39 44.19 40.41
CA ALA A 250 40.47 43.25 41.04
C ALA A 250 39.19 43.05 40.20
N LYS A 251 38.64 44.15 39.65
CA LYS A 251 37.49 44.09 38.74
C LYS A 251 37.81 43.34 37.44
N LYS A 252 39.02 43.50 36.89
CA LYS A 252 39.47 42.78 35.68
C LYS A 252 39.56 41.27 35.93
N LEU A 253 40.16 40.85 37.05
CA LEU A 253 40.28 39.44 37.43
C LEU A 253 38.91 38.79 37.72
N LEU A 254 38.01 39.51 38.38
CA LEU A 254 36.62 39.06 38.58
C LEU A 254 35.91 38.79 37.25
N LYS A 255 36.06 39.67 36.25
CA LYS A 255 35.47 39.48 34.92
C LYS A 255 36.04 38.24 34.21
N ILE A 256 37.35 38.02 34.33
CA ILE A 256 38.01 36.85 33.75
C ILE A 256 37.47 35.56 34.39
N ALA A 257 37.42 35.49 35.72
CA ALA A 257 36.87 34.34 36.43
C ALA A 257 35.40 34.06 36.07
N LEU A 258 34.61 35.13 35.89
CA LEU A 258 33.21 35.06 35.47
C LEU A 258 33.07 34.53 34.03
N CYS A 259 33.90 34.99 33.09
CA CYS A 259 33.87 34.50 31.70
C CYS A 259 34.36 33.06 31.52
N CYS A 260 35.28 32.60 32.37
CA CYS A 260 35.84 31.24 32.30
C CYS A 260 35.07 30.22 33.16
N ASP A 261 33.94 30.63 33.74
CA ASP A 261 33.12 29.81 34.64
C ASP A 261 33.90 29.17 35.82
N SER A 262 34.98 29.83 36.28
CA SER A 262 35.84 29.33 37.35
C SER A 262 35.33 29.80 38.72
N VAL A 263 34.60 28.90 39.38
CA VAL A 263 33.93 29.18 40.64
C VAL A 263 34.95 29.31 41.78
N ASP A 264 36.01 28.50 41.80
CA ASP A 264 36.97 28.54 42.92
C ASP A 264 37.83 29.80 42.87
N THR A 265 38.23 30.25 41.66
CA THR A 265 38.87 31.57 41.49
C THR A 265 37.94 32.69 41.93
N LEU A 266 36.66 32.62 41.56
CA LEU A 266 35.67 33.63 41.94
C LEU A 266 35.47 33.68 43.47
N LYS A 267 35.33 32.51 44.11
CA LYS A 267 35.26 32.36 45.58
C LYS A 267 36.50 32.91 46.27
N TYR A 268 37.69 32.59 45.77
CA TYR A 268 38.96 33.08 46.31
C TYR A 268 39.03 34.61 46.25
N LEU A 269 38.72 35.21 45.10
CA LEU A 269 38.76 36.67 44.92
C LEU A 269 37.75 37.37 45.85
N VAL A 270 36.55 36.81 46.00
CA VAL A 270 35.54 37.30 46.95
C VAL A 270 36.04 37.19 48.40
N GLY A 271 36.64 36.06 48.78
CA GLY A 271 37.25 35.85 50.10
C GLY A 271 38.40 36.81 50.40
N LYS A 272 39.06 37.37 49.38
CA LYS A 272 40.07 38.43 49.48
C LYS A 272 39.50 39.86 49.44
N GLY A 273 38.17 40.03 49.45
CA GLY A 273 37.49 41.32 49.56
C GLY A 273 37.01 41.91 48.23
N ALA A 274 37.08 41.17 47.12
CA ALA A 274 36.51 41.61 45.86
C ALA A 274 34.98 41.60 45.92
N LYS A 275 34.33 42.66 45.41
CA LYS A 275 32.86 42.81 45.47
C LYS A 275 32.20 42.37 44.16
N LEU A 276 31.35 41.34 44.23
CA LEU A 276 30.55 40.86 43.09
C LEU A 276 29.55 41.92 42.58
N SER A 277 29.10 42.84 43.45
CA SER A 277 28.25 43.97 43.07
C SER A 277 28.92 44.95 42.09
N SER A 278 30.20 44.76 41.75
CA SER A 278 30.93 45.56 40.77
C SER A 278 30.67 45.18 39.31
N PHE A 279 30.06 44.01 39.07
CA PHE A 279 29.68 43.56 37.73
C PHE A 279 28.58 44.44 37.14
N THR A 280 28.73 44.78 35.86
CA THR A 280 27.68 45.48 35.10
C THR A 280 26.68 44.49 34.50
N CYS A 281 25.53 44.98 34.03
CA CYS A 281 24.58 44.16 33.29
C CYS A 281 25.21 43.54 32.03
N GLU A 282 26.07 44.30 31.34
CA GLU A 282 26.81 43.85 30.16
C GLU A 282 27.78 42.70 30.49
N ASP A 283 28.44 42.75 31.66
CA ASP A 283 29.31 41.66 32.11
C ASP A 283 28.51 40.37 32.27
N ILE A 284 27.31 40.45 32.86
CA ILE A 284 26.41 39.31 33.04
C ILE A 284 25.85 38.80 31.70
N GLU A 285 25.47 39.69 30.78
CA GLU A 285 25.01 39.30 29.44
C GLU A 285 26.09 38.52 28.68
N LYS A 286 27.33 39.00 28.71
CA LYS A 286 28.47 38.29 28.10
C LYS A 286 28.67 36.91 28.72
N THR A 287 28.62 36.80 30.05
CA THR A 287 28.75 35.50 30.72
C THR A 287 27.63 34.53 30.34
N VAL A 288 26.40 35.02 30.18
CA VAL A 288 25.28 34.22 29.69
C VAL A 288 25.54 33.71 28.25
N GLU A 289 26.09 34.55 27.37
CA GLU A 289 26.48 34.17 26.00
C GLU A 289 27.60 33.11 25.96
N TYR A 290 28.55 33.22 26.90
CA TYR A 290 29.65 32.26 27.11
C TYR A 290 29.24 31.02 27.91
N ASN A 291 27.98 30.90 28.34
CA ASN A 291 27.46 29.77 29.12
C ASN A 291 28.18 29.54 30.47
N GLY A 292 28.64 30.63 31.12
CA GLY A 292 29.28 30.59 32.44
C GLY A 292 28.28 30.38 33.59
N VAL A 293 27.58 29.26 33.56
CA VAL A 293 26.42 28.99 34.42
C VAL A 293 26.80 28.86 35.89
N ASN A 294 27.92 28.22 36.23
CA ASN A 294 28.27 27.93 37.62
C ASN A 294 28.67 29.20 38.39
N CYS A 295 29.45 30.08 37.77
CA CYS A 295 29.79 31.38 38.33
C CYS A 295 28.56 32.29 38.47
N LEU A 296 27.60 32.21 37.54
CA LEU A 296 26.34 32.95 37.64
C LEU A 296 25.46 32.42 38.79
N VAL A 297 25.42 31.10 39.02
CA VAL A 297 24.75 30.53 40.20
C VAL A 297 25.39 31.07 41.49
N TYR A 298 26.72 31.00 41.60
CA TYR A 298 27.43 31.55 42.76
C TYR A 298 27.19 33.06 42.93
N TYR A 299 27.16 33.83 41.84
CA TYR A 299 26.85 35.25 41.86
C TYR A 299 25.46 35.54 42.47
N VAL A 300 24.45 34.76 42.09
CA VAL A 300 23.09 34.90 42.62
C VAL A 300 22.99 34.40 44.06
N GLU A 301 23.65 33.30 44.42
CA GLU A 301 23.68 32.75 45.78
C GLU A 301 24.28 33.74 46.80
N VAL A 302 25.36 34.45 46.42
CA VAL A 302 26.03 35.39 47.32
C VAL A 302 25.27 36.71 47.48
N LEU A 303 24.69 37.24 46.39
CA LEU A 303 24.00 38.53 46.45
C LEU A 303 22.54 38.40 46.90
N GLY A 304 21.90 37.26 46.67
CA GLY A 304 20.46 37.09 46.78
C GLY A 304 19.74 37.71 45.59
N ILE A 305 18.83 36.97 44.96
CA ILE A 305 18.20 37.40 43.70
C ILE A 305 17.36 38.67 43.84
N GLU A 306 16.76 38.86 45.01
CA GLU A 306 15.99 40.05 45.41
C GLU A 306 16.82 41.34 45.46
N ASN A 307 18.14 41.23 45.66
CA ASN A 307 19.07 42.36 45.71
C ASN A 307 19.69 42.68 44.34
N ILE A 308 19.42 41.88 43.31
CA ILE A 308 19.93 42.07 41.96
C ILE A 308 18.96 42.97 41.17
N LYS A 309 19.51 43.95 40.43
CA LYS A 309 18.71 44.85 39.60
C LYS A 309 17.87 44.05 38.59
N LYS A 310 16.60 44.45 38.41
CA LYS A 310 15.68 43.80 37.45
C LYS A 310 16.27 43.65 36.04
N SER A 311 17.00 44.64 35.53
CA SER A 311 17.68 44.56 34.22
C SER A 311 18.68 43.41 34.15
N THR A 312 19.43 43.18 35.24
CA THR A 312 20.41 42.10 35.35
C THR A 312 19.72 40.75 35.50
N VAL A 313 18.62 40.66 36.27
CA VAL A 313 17.80 39.44 36.31
C VAL A 313 17.25 39.09 34.93
N LEU A 314 16.79 40.09 34.16
CA LEU A 314 16.37 39.89 32.78
C LEU A 314 17.51 39.43 31.86
N ALA A 315 18.76 39.80 32.13
CA ALA A 315 19.91 39.27 31.42
C ALA A 315 20.16 37.79 31.76
N LEU A 316 20.08 37.41 33.04
CA LEU A 316 20.27 36.01 33.48
C LEU A 316 19.28 35.05 32.82
N ILE A 317 18.00 35.42 32.72
CA ILE A 317 16.96 34.56 32.12
C ILE A 317 17.07 34.40 30.60
N LYS A 318 17.91 35.21 29.92
CA LYS A 318 18.19 35.03 28.47
C LYS A 318 19.03 33.79 28.18
N SER A 319 19.62 33.16 29.21
CA SER A 319 20.38 31.93 29.04
C SER A 319 19.58 30.86 28.32
N LYS A 320 20.24 30.03 27.50
CA LYS A 320 19.60 28.85 26.91
C LYS A 320 19.58 27.66 27.86
N ASN A 321 20.39 27.69 28.92
CA ASN A 321 20.54 26.56 29.83
C ASN A 321 19.31 26.45 30.76
N ILE A 322 18.53 25.38 30.61
CA ILE A 322 17.29 25.13 31.38
C ILE A 322 17.61 24.75 32.83
N ALA A 323 18.66 23.96 33.07
CA ALA A 323 19.11 23.63 34.42
C ALA A 323 19.48 24.90 35.22
N PHE A 324 20.16 25.85 34.58
CA PHE A 324 20.44 27.15 35.17
C PHE A 324 19.17 27.93 35.52
N LYS A 325 18.19 28.02 34.62
CA LYS A 325 16.91 28.69 34.90
C LYS A 325 16.15 28.03 36.03
N ASN A 326 16.14 26.69 36.10
CA ASN A 326 15.57 25.94 37.21
C ASN A 326 16.25 26.30 38.53
N LYS A 327 17.58 26.36 38.54
CA LYS A 327 18.34 26.77 39.71
C LYS A 327 18.02 28.21 40.13
N LEU A 328 17.80 29.14 39.20
CA LEU A 328 17.36 30.49 39.53
C LEU A 328 15.98 30.51 40.20
N LEU A 329 15.04 29.66 39.77
CA LEU A 329 13.75 29.49 40.46
C LEU A 329 13.93 28.94 41.87
N ASP A 330 14.85 27.99 42.08
CA ASP A 330 15.17 27.46 43.41
C ASP A 330 15.77 28.53 44.34
N LEU A 331 16.49 29.50 43.76
CA LEU A 331 17.07 30.65 44.45
C LEU A 331 16.08 31.82 44.64
N GLY A 332 14.79 31.63 44.33
CA GLY A 332 13.73 32.60 44.60
C GLY A 332 13.39 33.53 43.43
N LEU A 333 13.78 33.20 42.19
CA LEU A 333 13.33 33.96 41.01
C LEU A 333 11.80 33.94 40.91
N ASP A 334 11.18 35.12 40.81
CA ASP A 334 9.76 35.26 40.52
C ASP A 334 9.43 34.67 39.13
N PRO A 335 8.63 33.59 39.03
CA PRO A 335 8.25 33.00 37.75
C PRO A 335 7.42 33.96 36.89
N HIS A 336 6.75 34.95 37.49
CA HIS A 336 5.92 35.95 36.80
C HIS A 336 6.70 37.15 36.27
N ILE A 337 8.03 37.14 36.38
CA ILE A 337 8.91 38.24 35.97
C ILE A 337 8.61 38.75 34.56
N ASP A 338 8.50 40.07 34.44
CA ASP A 338 8.27 40.79 33.17
C ASP A 338 7.13 40.22 32.32
N LYS A 339 5.95 40.05 32.95
CA LYS A 339 4.75 39.49 32.32
C LYS A 339 5.00 38.06 31.83
N ASN A 340 5.48 37.21 32.73
CA ASN A 340 5.80 35.80 32.47
C ASN A 340 6.82 35.60 31.32
N CYS A 341 7.79 36.52 31.18
CA CYS A 341 8.83 36.46 30.17
C CYS A 341 9.61 35.14 30.22
N LEU A 342 9.80 34.59 31.43
CA LEU A 342 10.50 33.33 31.64
C LEU A 342 9.82 32.14 30.93
N LEU A 343 8.48 32.06 31.01
CA LEU A 343 7.70 31.06 30.28
C LEU A 343 7.85 31.25 28.76
N HIS A 344 7.61 32.47 28.28
CA HIS A 344 7.60 32.73 26.83
C HIS A 344 8.97 32.64 26.15
N SER A 345 10.05 32.81 26.90
CA SER A 345 11.43 32.66 26.43
C SER A 345 12.01 31.26 26.66
N SER A 346 11.23 30.32 27.22
CA SER A 346 11.70 28.97 27.55
C SER A 346 12.22 28.19 26.33
N LEU A 347 11.65 28.45 25.16
CA LEU A 347 11.99 27.77 23.90
C LEU A 347 12.95 28.58 23.01
N ASN A 348 13.43 29.75 23.47
CA ASN A 348 14.26 30.62 22.64
C ASN A 348 15.62 29.98 22.36
N GLY A 349 15.98 29.91 21.08
CA GLY A 349 17.28 29.44 20.64
C GLY A 349 17.44 27.93 20.56
N TYR A 350 16.35 27.18 20.72
CA TYR A 350 16.21 25.79 20.30
C TYR A 350 15.73 25.71 18.86
N ASP A 351 16.05 24.61 18.18
CA ASP A 351 15.57 24.29 16.84
C ASP A 351 14.73 23.00 16.84
N SER A 352 14.35 22.50 15.67
CA SER A 352 13.53 21.29 15.57
C SER A 352 14.24 20.01 16.01
N SER A 353 15.56 20.02 16.21
CA SER A 353 16.41 18.88 16.56
C SER A 353 16.82 18.87 18.04
N ILE A 354 15.82 18.91 18.93
CA ILE A 354 16.05 18.80 20.38
C ILE A 354 16.35 17.33 20.74
N GLU A 355 17.46 17.09 21.44
CA GLU A 355 17.83 15.77 21.99
C GLU A 355 16.82 15.31 23.05
N SER A 356 16.65 13.99 23.21
CA SER A 356 15.64 13.42 24.13
C SER A 356 15.77 13.92 25.56
N ASP A 357 17.00 13.96 26.06
CA ASP A 357 17.27 14.28 27.47
C ASP A 357 17.00 15.76 27.73
N THR A 358 17.35 16.62 26.75
CA THR A 358 17.04 18.05 26.79
C THR A 358 15.54 18.33 26.69
N LEU A 359 14.79 17.51 25.93
CA LEU A 359 13.35 17.66 25.79
C LEU A 359 12.62 17.43 27.12
N ASP A 360 13.02 16.42 27.89
CA ASP A 360 12.42 16.13 29.20
C ASP A 360 12.72 17.24 30.22
N GLU A 361 13.93 17.80 30.20
CA GLU A 361 14.27 18.99 31.00
C GLU A 361 13.39 20.19 30.65
N ILE A 362 13.21 20.47 29.36
CA ILE A 362 12.34 21.56 28.88
C ILE A 362 10.89 21.34 29.33
N LEU A 363 10.36 20.13 29.17
CA LEU A 363 8.99 19.79 29.58
C LEU A 363 8.79 20.00 31.08
N ASN A 364 9.72 19.52 31.91
CA ASN A 364 9.66 19.69 33.36
C ASN A 364 9.75 21.17 33.76
N PHE A 365 10.61 21.95 33.10
CA PHE A 365 10.73 23.39 33.34
C PHE A 365 9.45 24.16 32.97
N ILE A 366 8.89 23.92 31.78
CA ILE A 366 7.64 24.54 31.34
C ILE A 366 6.51 24.16 32.30
N LYS A 367 6.40 22.88 32.66
CA LYS A 367 5.40 22.39 33.61
C LYS A 367 5.50 23.13 34.94
N ARG A 368 6.71 23.23 35.51
CA ARG A 368 6.96 23.97 36.76
C ARG A 368 6.48 25.42 36.69
N LEU A 369 6.71 26.11 35.58
CA LEU A 369 6.25 27.49 35.39
C LEU A 369 4.72 27.59 35.28
N LEU A 370 4.08 26.63 34.60
CA LEU A 370 2.63 26.57 34.48
C LEU A 370 1.95 26.23 35.82
N ASP A 371 2.53 25.31 36.59
CA ASP A 371 2.10 24.97 37.96
C ASP A 371 2.22 26.18 38.91
N ALA A 372 3.22 27.03 38.69
CA ALA A 372 3.36 28.31 39.40
C ALA A 372 2.33 29.38 38.98
N GLY A 373 1.46 29.09 38.00
CA GLY A 373 0.37 29.98 37.58
C GLY A 373 0.76 31.00 36.51
N CYS A 374 1.87 30.82 35.79
CA CYS A 374 2.28 31.71 34.71
C CYS A 374 1.19 31.83 33.63
N ASP A 375 0.90 33.05 33.18
CA ASP A 375 -0.13 33.31 32.17
C ASP A 375 0.34 32.91 30.76
N LEU A 376 -0.25 31.83 30.24
CA LEU A 376 -0.08 31.34 28.87
C LEU A 376 -0.46 32.38 27.79
N TYR A 377 -1.40 33.27 28.09
CA TYR A 377 -1.94 34.22 27.12
C TYR A 377 -1.17 35.53 27.06
N ALA A 378 -0.21 35.73 27.97
CA ALA A 378 0.71 36.84 27.90
C ALA A 378 1.52 36.81 26.60
N ARG A 379 2.07 37.97 26.22
CA ARG A 379 2.95 38.14 25.04
C ARG A 379 2.38 37.50 23.75
N LYS A 380 1.06 37.51 23.57
CA LYS A 380 0.34 36.91 22.42
C LYS A 380 0.57 35.39 22.29
N CYS A 381 0.70 34.69 23.42
CA CYS A 381 0.92 33.25 23.50
C CYS A 381 2.19 32.77 22.76
N GLU A 382 3.26 33.56 22.84
CA GLU A 382 4.54 33.31 22.14
C GLU A 382 5.07 31.88 22.37
N ILE A 383 4.85 31.29 23.56
CA ILE A 383 5.32 29.94 23.85
C ILE A 383 4.64 28.89 22.96
N LEU A 384 3.32 29.03 22.73
CA LEU A 384 2.57 28.13 21.88
C LEU A 384 2.96 28.31 20.39
N VAL A 385 3.23 29.55 19.98
CA VAL A 385 3.71 29.86 18.62
C VAL A 385 5.08 29.21 18.39
N CYS A 386 6.01 29.38 19.32
CA CYS A 386 7.33 28.78 19.27
C CYS A 386 7.25 27.25 19.29
N SER A 387 6.47 26.64 20.19
CA SER A 387 6.34 25.17 20.27
C SER A 387 5.78 24.55 18.99
N ILE A 388 4.80 25.22 18.34
CA ILE A 388 4.28 24.79 17.04
C ILE A 388 5.34 24.94 15.95
N GLY A 389 6.10 26.05 15.94
CA GLY A 389 7.18 26.29 15.00
C GLY A 389 8.31 25.25 15.08
N LEU A 390 8.65 24.78 16.28
CA LEU A 390 9.67 23.76 16.52
C LEU A 390 9.22 22.34 16.14
N ASN A 391 7.95 22.13 15.80
CA ASN A 391 7.39 20.84 15.44
C ASN A 391 7.54 19.78 16.56
N GLN A 392 7.25 20.16 17.81
CA GLN A 392 7.37 19.30 19.00
C GLN A 392 6.00 19.02 19.65
N PRO A 393 5.33 17.90 19.32
CA PRO A 393 3.97 17.59 19.80
C PRO A 393 3.85 17.47 21.32
N LYS A 394 4.85 16.90 22.00
CA LYS A 394 4.84 16.73 23.47
C LYS A 394 4.78 18.07 24.21
N ILE A 395 5.51 19.08 23.72
CA ILE A 395 5.51 20.43 24.33
C ILE A 395 4.16 21.11 24.10
N VAL A 396 3.61 20.99 22.88
CA VAL A 396 2.29 21.53 22.55
C VAL A 396 1.19 20.88 23.40
N ASP A 397 1.26 19.56 23.60
CA ASP A 397 0.31 18.81 24.42
C ASP A 397 0.31 19.27 25.87
N LEU A 398 1.52 19.42 26.46
CA LEU A 398 1.68 19.99 27.79
C LEU A 398 1.06 21.39 27.88
N ILE A 399 1.43 22.30 26.96
CA ILE A 399 0.96 23.69 26.99
C ILE A 399 -0.57 23.77 26.85
N LEU A 400 -1.14 23.02 25.91
CA LEU A 400 -2.59 23.02 25.69
C LEU A 400 -3.36 22.38 26.85
N GLY A 401 -2.76 21.43 27.58
CA GLY A 401 -3.34 20.87 28.80
C GLY A 401 -3.61 21.89 29.91
N TYR A 402 -2.84 22.99 29.96
CA TYR A 402 -3.05 24.10 30.91
C TYR A 402 -3.90 25.25 30.32
N SER A 403 -4.31 25.14 29.05
CA SER A 403 -5.08 26.17 28.36
C SER A 403 -6.53 26.21 28.86
N LYS A 404 -7.01 27.39 29.26
CA LYS A 404 -8.40 27.62 29.71
C LYS A 404 -9.33 28.14 28.62
N LYS A 405 -8.77 28.67 27.54
CA LYS A 405 -9.44 29.33 26.42
C LYS A 405 -8.76 28.96 25.10
N PRO A 406 -9.50 28.84 23.99
CA PRO A 406 -8.90 28.58 22.69
C PRO A 406 -7.96 29.71 22.28
N TYR A 407 -6.79 29.34 21.74
CA TYR A 407 -5.79 30.29 21.29
C TYR A 407 -6.31 31.15 20.11
N PRO A 408 -6.18 32.49 20.16
CA PRO A 408 -6.52 33.34 19.03
C PRO A 408 -5.70 32.97 17.78
N LYS A 409 -6.38 32.71 16.65
CA LYS A 409 -5.79 32.26 15.36
C LYS A 409 -5.31 30.81 15.28
N ILE A 410 -5.64 29.95 16.26
CA ILE A 410 -5.31 28.52 16.17
C ILE A 410 -5.85 27.88 14.88
N GLY A 411 -7.02 28.31 14.40
CA GLY A 411 -7.64 27.81 13.17
C GLY A 411 -6.75 27.97 11.94
N ASN A 412 -6.23 29.17 11.69
CA ASN A 412 -5.33 29.43 10.56
C ASN A 412 -4.05 28.59 10.66
N ARG A 413 -3.50 28.46 11.88
CA ARG A 413 -2.28 27.68 12.10
C ARG A 413 -2.51 26.19 11.87
N VAL A 414 -3.66 25.65 12.30
CA VAL A 414 -4.04 24.25 12.02
C VAL A 414 -4.18 24.01 10.52
N GLN A 415 -4.77 24.94 9.77
CA GLN A 415 -4.85 24.84 8.31
C GLN A 415 -3.46 24.79 7.64
N GLU A 416 -2.51 25.62 8.07
CA GLU A 416 -1.12 25.57 7.60
C GLU A 416 -0.44 24.22 7.92
N LEU A 417 -0.66 23.68 9.12
CA LEU A 417 -0.12 22.38 9.54
C LEU A 417 -0.75 21.21 8.77
N ILE A 418 -2.04 21.32 8.41
CA ILE A 418 -2.74 20.36 7.55
C ILE A 418 -2.08 20.32 6.17
N PHE A 419 -1.82 21.47 5.54
CA PHE A 419 -1.09 21.52 4.27
C PHE A 419 0.35 21.01 4.39
N GLY A 420 1.02 21.31 5.51
CA GLY A 420 2.36 20.81 5.83
C GLY A 420 2.40 19.33 6.21
N ASN A 421 1.25 18.65 6.27
CA ASN A 421 1.10 17.24 6.69
C ASN A 421 1.76 16.91 8.04
N LYS A 422 1.63 17.82 9.03
CA LYS A 422 2.16 17.63 10.39
C LYS A 422 1.15 16.88 11.27
N VAL A 423 0.96 15.59 10.99
CA VAL A 423 -0.11 14.74 11.57
C VAL A 423 -0.12 14.78 13.10
N ASP A 424 1.02 14.56 13.76
CA ASP A 424 1.08 14.47 15.23
C ASP A 424 0.74 15.80 15.92
N LEU A 425 1.20 16.93 15.35
CA LEU A 425 0.85 18.26 15.86
C LEU A 425 -0.65 18.52 15.71
N VAL A 426 -1.23 18.23 14.54
CA VAL A 426 -2.66 18.44 14.32
C VAL A 426 -3.48 17.56 15.26
N ARG A 427 -3.05 16.31 15.50
CA ARG A 427 -3.70 15.38 16.45
C ARG A 427 -3.78 15.97 17.85
N VAL A 428 -2.64 16.47 18.36
CA VAL A 428 -2.56 17.12 19.68
C VAL A 428 -3.42 18.39 19.72
N ILE A 429 -3.40 19.23 18.68
CA ILE A 429 -4.22 20.45 18.70
C ILE A 429 -5.71 20.12 18.70
N LEU A 430 -6.16 19.16 17.88
CA LEU A 430 -7.56 18.77 17.78
C LEU A 430 -8.07 18.05 19.05
N SER A 431 -7.22 17.33 19.78
CA SER A 431 -7.62 16.69 21.06
C SER A 431 -7.96 17.71 22.14
N HIS A 432 -7.31 18.86 22.15
CA HIS A 432 -7.56 19.92 23.13
C HIS A 432 -8.57 20.99 22.64
N CYS A 433 -8.63 21.26 21.34
CA CYS A 433 -9.37 22.42 20.79
C CYS A 433 -10.63 22.06 19.98
N LYS A 434 -11.70 21.59 20.64
CA LYS A 434 -12.96 21.18 19.98
C LYS A 434 -13.58 22.24 19.07
N GLY A 435 -13.52 23.52 19.45
CA GLY A 435 -14.11 24.63 18.67
C GLY A 435 -13.45 24.87 17.30
N VAL A 436 -12.27 24.30 17.05
CA VAL A 436 -11.59 24.39 15.74
C VAL A 436 -12.25 23.48 14.71
N CYS A 437 -12.83 22.36 15.15
CA CYS A 437 -13.38 21.33 14.27
C CYS A 437 -14.52 21.81 13.38
N GLU A 438 -15.38 22.73 13.86
CA GLU A 438 -16.52 23.23 13.09
C GLU A 438 -16.09 23.94 11.80
N ASN A 439 -15.09 24.82 11.90
CA ASN A 439 -14.54 25.59 10.78
C ASN A 439 -13.71 24.73 9.81
N LEU A 440 -13.28 23.54 10.24
CA LEU A 440 -12.48 22.65 9.41
C LEU A 440 -13.32 21.84 8.41
N ASN A 441 -14.63 21.68 8.60
CA ASN A 441 -15.47 20.95 7.65
C ASN A 441 -15.42 21.56 6.24
N TYR A 442 -15.73 22.86 6.15
CA TYR A 442 -15.71 23.57 4.87
C TYR A 442 -14.30 23.62 4.27
N PHE A 443 -13.28 23.91 5.10
CA PHE A 443 -11.90 23.96 4.68
C PHE A 443 -11.40 22.62 4.13
N PHE A 444 -11.68 21.53 4.83
CA PHE A 444 -11.28 20.18 4.44
C PHE A 444 -11.96 19.78 3.14
N TYR A 445 -13.27 20.04 3.02
CA TYR A 445 -13.98 19.80 1.77
C TYR A 445 -13.33 20.57 0.60
N LEU A 446 -13.14 21.89 0.69
CA LEU A 446 -12.56 22.66 -0.43
C LEU A 446 -11.15 22.19 -0.85
N ASN A 447 -10.32 21.82 0.13
CA ASN A 447 -8.91 21.52 -0.08
C ASN A 447 -8.61 20.01 -0.15
N ARG A 448 -9.64 19.16 -0.21
CA ARG A 448 -9.54 17.68 -0.19
C ARG A 448 -8.51 17.09 -1.15
N ARG A 449 -8.27 17.70 -2.31
CA ARG A 449 -7.28 17.26 -3.31
C ARG A 449 -5.82 17.53 -2.91
N LEU A 450 -5.59 18.52 -2.04
CA LEU A 450 -4.26 18.94 -1.60
C LEU A 450 -3.83 18.25 -0.30
N ILE A 451 -4.80 17.67 0.43
CA ILE A 451 -4.59 17.07 1.75
C ILE A 451 -4.19 15.61 1.56
N LYS A 452 -3.07 15.21 2.18
CA LYS A 452 -2.53 13.85 2.06
C LYS A 452 -3.37 12.83 2.83
N THR A 453 -3.31 11.56 2.42
CA THR A 453 -4.12 10.46 2.96
C THR A 453 -4.02 10.30 4.49
N GLU A 454 -2.82 10.40 5.06
CA GLU A 454 -2.64 10.29 6.53
C GLU A 454 -3.31 11.43 7.29
N MET A 455 -3.22 12.66 6.77
CA MET A 455 -3.93 13.80 7.34
C MET A 455 -5.45 13.66 7.14
N THR A 456 -5.90 13.17 5.99
CA THR A 456 -7.33 12.85 5.74
C THR A 456 -7.88 11.87 6.77
N LYS A 457 -7.18 10.77 7.05
CA LYS A 457 -7.57 9.80 8.10
C LYS A 457 -7.72 10.48 9.45
N LEU A 458 -6.72 11.28 9.85
CA LEU A 458 -6.75 12.02 11.11
C LEU A 458 -7.96 12.96 11.20
N LEU A 459 -8.24 13.74 10.17
CA LEU A 459 -9.37 14.67 10.18
C LEU A 459 -10.71 13.93 10.33
N LEU A 460 -10.87 12.79 9.64
CA LEU A 460 -12.06 11.93 9.76
C LEU A 460 -12.17 11.29 11.17
N GLU A 461 -11.06 10.85 11.77
CA GLU A 461 -11.02 10.33 13.15
C GLU A 461 -11.58 11.34 14.16
N PHE A 462 -11.31 12.64 13.95
CA PHE A 462 -11.82 13.73 14.78
C PHE A 462 -13.24 14.20 14.39
N GLY A 463 -13.93 13.47 13.50
CA GLY A 463 -15.30 13.75 13.10
C GLY A 463 -15.45 14.86 12.05
N ILE A 464 -14.36 15.38 11.49
CA ILE A 464 -14.40 16.46 10.49
C ILE A 464 -14.85 15.88 9.14
N CYS A 465 -15.85 16.47 8.50
CA CYS A 465 -16.52 16.01 7.28
C CYS A 465 -17.13 14.60 7.40
N THR A 466 -17.50 14.15 8.60
CA THR A 466 -18.17 12.86 8.80
C THR A 466 -19.69 12.95 8.90
N SER A 467 -20.24 14.17 8.98
CA SER A 467 -21.68 14.39 9.08
C SER A 467 -22.05 15.76 8.50
N GLY A 468 -23.36 16.01 8.38
CA GLY A 468 -23.89 17.26 7.84
C GLY A 468 -23.61 17.44 6.35
N LYS A 469 -23.81 18.67 5.86
CA LYS A 469 -23.74 19.01 4.43
C LYS A 469 -22.38 18.66 3.82
N HIS A 470 -21.28 19.11 4.43
CA HIS A 470 -19.93 18.90 3.87
C HIS A 470 -19.50 17.43 3.89
N GLY A 471 -19.94 16.65 4.89
CA GLY A 471 -19.69 15.21 4.88
C GLY A 471 -20.38 14.52 3.70
N MET A 472 -21.64 14.88 3.43
CA MET A 472 -22.34 14.39 2.24
C MET A 472 -21.73 14.87 0.94
N ASP A 473 -21.33 16.14 0.85
CA ASP A 473 -20.64 16.67 -0.33
C ASP A 473 -19.30 15.95 -0.57
N MET A 474 -18.60 15.54 0.50
CA MET A 474 -17.35 14.76 0.41
C MET A 474 -17.61 13.34 -0.12
N VAL A 475 -18.67 12.67 0.35
CA VAL A 475 -19.06 11.35 -0.20
C VAL A 475 -19.44 11.46 -1.67
N LYS A 476 -20.28 12.44 -2.03
CA LYS A 476 -20.66 12.70 -3.43
C LYS A 476 -19.43 12.97 -4.29
N TYR A 477 -18.48 13.75 -3.78
CA TYR A 477 -17.22 14.00 -4.48
C TYR A 477 -16.42 12.71 -4.70
N ALA A 478 -16.25 11.89 -3.65
CA ALA A 478 -15.49 10.64 -3.75
C ALA A 478 -16.09 9.70 -4.80
N ILE A 479 -17.41 9.53 -4.78
CA ILE A 479 -18.13 8.71 -5.77
C ILE A 479 -18.01 9.29 -7.19
N ASN A 480 -18.27 10.59 -7.36
CA ASN A 480 -18.21 11.23 -8.69
C ASN A 480 -16.81 11.21 -9.32
N ASN A 481 -15.74 11.21 -8.50
CA ASN A 481 -14.35 11.15 -8.97
C ASN A 481 -13.77 9.72 -8.94
N LYS A 482 -14.58 8.70 -8.62
CA LYS A 482 -14.18 7.28 -8.54
C LYS A 482 -13.07 7.02 -7.49
N GLU A 483 -13.02 7.82 -6.43
CA GLU A 483 -12.06 7.69 -5.33
C GLU A 483 -12.58 6.67 -4.29
N ILE A 484 -12.49 5.37 -4.60
CA ILE A 484 -13.04 4.28 -3.76
C ILE A 484 -12.40 4.28 -2.36
N GLU A 485 -11.08 4.46 -2.25
CA GLU A 485 -10.40 4.49 -0.95
C GLU A 485 -10.91 5.61 -0.03
N LEU A 486 -11.18 6.79 -0.60
CA LEU A 486 -11.75 7.90 0.15
C LEU A 486 -13.19 7.60 0.57
N ALA A 487 -14.00 7.02 -0.32
CA ALA A 487 -15.35 6.61 -0.02
C ALA A 487 -15.38 5.56 1.11
N ASP A 488 -14.51 4.54 1.06
CA ASP A 488 -14.38 3.50 2.08
C ASP A 488 -13.93 4.09 3.43
N LEU A 489 -12.95 4.99 3.42
CA LEU A 489 -12.52 5.72 4.61
C LEU A 489 -13.67 6.55 5.19
N LEU A 490 -14.40 7.28 4.35
CA LEU A 490 -15.58 8.03 4.78
C LEU A 490 -16.60 7.09 5.40
N MET A 491 -16.90 5.92 4.83
CA MET A 491 -17.91 5.01 5.39
C MET A 491 -17.52 4.40 6.75
N LYS A 492 -16.24 4.36 7.10
CA LYS A 492 -15.80 3.96 8.44
C LYS A 492 -16.17 4.97 9.52
N PHE A 493 -16.19 6.26 9.19
CA PHE A 493 -16.39 7.35 10.14
C PHE A 493 -17.71 8.12 9.94
N ASN A 494 -18.30 8.05 8.75
CA ASN A 494 -19.51 8.76 8.37
C ASN A 494 -20.74 7.99 8.84
N ASN A 495 -21.56 8.69 9.63
CA ASN A 495 -22.69 8.08 10.33
C ASN A 495 -24.05 8.40 9.69
N ASN A 496 -24.14 9.33 8.72
CA ASN A 496 -25.42 9.80 8.18
C ASN A 496 -25.38 10.02 6.67
N LEU A 497 -25.59 8.94 5.90
CA LEU A 497 -25.89 9.06 4.47
C LEU A 497 -27.30 9.60 4.25
N ASP A 498 -27.48 10.42 3.20
CA ASP A 498 -28.79 10.78 2.71
C ASP A 498 -29.38 9.64 1.88
N TYR A 499 -30.15 8.79 2.55
CA TYR A 499 -30.80 7.63 1.95
C TYR A 499 -31.90 7.98 0.94
N THR A 500 -32.28 9.25 0.79
CA THR A 500 -33.22 9.68 -0.25
C THR A 500 -32.53 9.92 -1.60
N ASP A 501 -31.20 10.06 -1.60
CA ASP A 501 -30.41 10.26 -2.82
C ASP A 501 -30.14 8.92 -3.54
N VAL A 502 -31.14 8.45 -4.29
CA VAL A 502 -31.06 7.21 -5.09
C VAL A 502 -29.97 7.31 -6.17
N LYS A 503 -29.68 8.52 -6.66
CA LYS A 503 -28.62 8.72 -7.66
C LYS A 503 -27.26 8.39 -7.07
N LEU A 504 -26.96 8.84 -5.86
CA LEU A 504 -25.71 8.50 -5.17
C LEU A 504 -25.53 6.98 -5.02
N PHE A 505 -26.60 6.26 -4.69
CA PHE A 505 -26.58 4.79 -4.65
C PHE A 505 -26.23 4.18 -6.01
N ARG A 506 -26.88 4.63 -7.09
CA ARG A 506 -26.60 4.14 -8.46
C ARG A 506 -25.15 4.41 -8.86
N ASP A 507 -24.66 5.61 -8.59
CA ASP A 507 -23.28 6.00 -8.92
C ASP A 507 -22.27 5.15 -8.11
N ALA A 508 -22.55 4.89 -6.83
CA ALA A 508 -21.74 4.00 -5.99
C ALA A 508 -21.70 2.56 -6.50
N VAL A 509 -22.86 2.03 -6.93
CA VAL A 509 -22.96 0.71 -7.54
C VAL A 509 -22.15 0.66 -8.84
N TYR A 510 -22.28 1.68 -9.69
CA TYR A 510 -21.62 1.73 -11.00
C TYR A 510 -20.09 1.74 -10.89
N ILE A 511 -19.53 2.43 -9.88
CA ILE A 511 -18.08 2.44 -9.65
C ILE A 511 -17.57 1.24 -8.84
N GLY A 512 -18.47 0.37 -8.35
CA GLY A 512 -18.11 -0.79 -7.53
C GLY A 512 -17.76 -0.46 -6.08
N CYS A 513 -18.24 0.66 -5.53
CA CYS A 513 -17.98 1.04 -4.14
C CYS A 513 -18.91 0.25 -3.19
N THR A 514 -18.41 -0.86 -2.66
CA THR A 514 -19.17 -1.77 -1.80
C THR A 514 -19.53 -1.16 -0.46
N SER A 515 -18.64 -0.36 0.15
CA SER A 515 -18.86 0.24 1.48
C SER A 515 -20.08 1.17 1.53
N VAL A 516 -20.23 2.06 0.54
CA VAL A 516 -21.38 2.97 0.43
C VAL A 516 -22.64 2.18 0.11
N THR A 517 -22.54 1.23 -0.83
CA THR A 517 -23.65 0.34 -1.23
C THR A 517 -24.19 -0.44 -0.02
N GLU A 518 -23.31 -1.05 0.78
CA GLU A 518 -23.68 -1.77 2.00
C GLU A 518 -24.38 -0.87 3.01
N LYS A 519 -23.96 0.40 3.17
CA LYS A 519 -24.64 1.32 4.08
C LYS A 519 -26.04 1.69 3.62
N TYR A 520 -26.28 1.88 2.33
CA TYR A 520 -27.64 2.04 1.80
C TYR A 520 -28.50 0.80 2.07
N LEU A 521 -27.94 -0.39 1.84
CA LEU A 521 -28.63 -1.67 2.04
C LEU A 521 -28.85 -2.04 3.51
N GLN A 522 -28.20 -1.36 4.46
CA GLN A 522 -28.50 -1.48 5.89
C GLN A 522 -29.72 -0.64 6.31
N ASN A 523 -30.12 0.36 5.51
CA ASN A 523 -31.23 1.25 5.83
C ASN A 523 -32.58 0.67 5.38
N GLN A 524 -33.46 0.35 6.33
CA GLN A 524 -34.76 -0.27 6.05
C GLN A 524 -35.69 0.63 5.21
N LYS A 525 -35.65 1.95 5.40
CA LYS A 525 -36.47 2.87 4.63
C LYS A 525 -36.06 2.87 3.15
N PHE A 526 -34.77 2.94 2.86
CA PHE A 526 -34.26 2.83 1.49
C PHE A 526 -34.63 1.49 0.83
N ILE A 527 -34.50 0.39 1.58
CA ILE A 527 -34.88 -0.95 1.10
C ILE A 527 -36.35 -0.98 0.68
N ASN A 528 -37.24 -0.48 1.52
CA ASN A 528 -38.68 -0.53 1.27
C ASN A 528 -39.11 0.41 0.14
N ASP A 529 -38.52 1.60 0.07
CA ASP A 529 -39.00 2.65 -0.84
C ASP A 529 -38.35 2.60 -2.24
N ASN A 530 -37.09 2.15 -2.34
CA ASN A 530 -36.28 2.36 -3.55
C ASN A 530 -35.57 1.12 -4.09
N LEU A 531 -35.09 0.21 -3.23
CA LEU A 531 -34.22 -0.89 -3.65
C LEU A 531 -34.86 -1.79 -4.70
N GLU A 532 -36.16 -2.08 -4.56
CA GLU A 532 -36.91 -2.89 -5.52
C GLU A 532 -36.83 -2.33 -6.95
N ASN A 533 -37.14 -1.03 -7.12
CA ASN A 533 -37.17 -0.40 -8.43
C ASN A 533 -35.76 -0.34 -9.05
N GLU A 534 -34.73 -0.09 -8.23
CA GLU A 534 -33.35 -0.12 -8.68
C GLU A 534 -32.90 -1.50 -9.12
N PHE A 535 -33.25 -2.52 -8.34
CA PHE A 535 -32.89 -3.91 -8.65
C PHE A 535 -33.55 -4.37 -9.96
N ILE A 536 -34.83 -4.07 -10.16
CA ILE A 536 -35.56 -4.33 -11.42
C ILE A 536 -34.89 -3.60 -12.60
N ASN A 537 -34.51 -2.33 -12.43
CA ASN A 537 -33.83 -1.55 -13.47
C ASN A 537 -32.49 -2.18 -13.88
N LEU A 538 -31.68 -2.64 -12.92
CA LEU A 538 -30.40 -3.32 -13.21
C LEU A 538 -30.61 -4.64 -13.95
N CYS A 539 -31.60 -5.45 -13.54
CA CYS A 539 -31.99 -6.66 -14.24
C CYS A 539 -32.43 -6.38 -15.69
N SER A 540 -33.24 -5.33 -15.90
CA SER A 540 -33.71 -4.96 -17.24
C SER A 540 -32.56 -4.56 -18.19
N LYS A 541 -31.43 -4.08 -17.65
CA LYS A 541 -30.25 -3.65 -18.41
C LYS A 541 -29.16 -4.71 -18.54
N ASN A 542 -29.39 -5.95 -18.06
CA ASN A 542 -28.40 -7.04 -18.06
C ASN A 542 -27.07 -6.71 -17.38
N GLN A 543 -27.09 -5.96 -16.27
CA GLN A 543 -25.88 -5.58 -15.54
C GLN A 543 -25.48 -6.60 -14.46
N ASN A 544 -25.12 -7.82 -14.88
CA ASN A 544 -24.90 -8.99 -14.01
C ASN A 544 -23.92 -8.74 -12.85
N SER A 545 -22.80 -8.06 -13.11
CA SER A 545 -21.80 -7.74 -12.07
C SER A 545 -22.35 -6.87 -10.93
N PHE A 546 -23.17 -5.87 -11.26
CA PHE A 546 -23.80 -5.00 -10.27
C PHE A 546 -24.92 -5.71 -9.50
N ILE A 547 -25.66 -6.59 -10.18
CA ILE A 547 -26.69 -7.43 -9.55
C ILE A 547 -26.04 -8.35 -8.51
N GLU A 548 -24.99 -9.08 -8.89
CA GLU A 548 -24.27 -9.97 -7.99
C GLU A 548 -23.68 -9.19 -6.80
N MET A 549 -23.11 -8.02 -7.05
CA MET A 549 -22.58 -7.15 -6.00
C MET A 549 -23.68 -6.70 -5.02
N ILE A 550 -24.84 -6.25 -5.49
CA ILE A 550 -25.95 -5.84 -4.61
C ILE A 550 -26.43 -7.03 -3.79
N ILE A 551 -26.57 -8.22 -4.39
CA ILE A 551 -26.99 -9.42 -3.65
C ILE A 551 -25.95 -9.79 -2.58
N LYS A 552 -24.65 -9.76 -2.90
CA LYS A 552 -23.55 -9.98 -1.94
C LYS A 552 -23.55 -8.95 -0.81
N CYS A 553 -23.75 -7.68 -1.11
CA CYS A 553 -23.82 -6.62 -0.11
C CYS A 553 -25.08 -6.74 0.77
N TYR A 554 -26.22 -7.11 0.18
CA TYR A 554 -27.48 -7.32 0.90
C TYR A 554 -27.44 -8.55 1.81
N THR A 555 -26.81 -9.64 1.36
CA THR A 555 -26.59 -10.83 2.19
C THR A 555 -25.60 -10.58 3.33
N SER A 556 -24.53 -9.80 3.07
CA SER A 556 -23.54 -9.43 4.09
C SER A 556 -24.09 -8.49 5.15
N SER A 557 -24.87 -7.48 4.75
CA SER A 557 -25.57 -6.59 5.70
C SER A 557 -26.56 -7.34 6.60
N LYS A 558 -27.26 -8.37 6.10
CA LYS A 558 -28.12 -9.24 6.93
C LYS A 558 -27.36 -10.12 7.93
N LYS A 559 -26.12 -10.54 7.64
CA LYS A 559 -25.29 -11.29 8.62
C LYS A 559 -24.97 -10.44 9.86
N LEU A 560 -24.78 -9.13 9.68
CA LEU A 560 -24.52 -8.17 10.76
C LEU A 560 -25.77 -7.87 11.64
N GLN A 561 -26.98 -7.94 11.06
CA GLN A 561 -28.24 -7.69 11.78
C GLN A 561 -28.76 -8.88 12.61
N LYS A 562 -28.12 -10.07 12.52
CA LYS A 562 -28.57 -11.34 13.16
C LYS A 562 -28.58 -11.38 14.69
N LYS A 563 -28.27 -10.29 15.41
CA LYS A 563 -28.39 -10.27 16.88
C LYS A 563 -29.81 -9.99 17.38
N ASN A 564 -30.71 -9.37 16.61
CA ASN A 564 -32.06 -9.02 17.09
C ASN A 564 -33.16 -9.29 16.03
N SER A 565 -33.97 -10.32 16.31
CA SER A 565 -35.36 -10.57 15.85
C SER A 565 -35.71 -10.75 14.34
N SER A 566 -36.39 -11.88 14.10
CA SER A 566 -37.29 -12.30 12.99
C SER A 566 -36.78 -12.32 11.54
N ARG A 567 -36.76 -13.55 11.00
CA ARG A 567 -36.39 -13.99 9.64
C ARG A 567 -37.02 -13.17 8.50
N LEU A 568 -36.27 -12.23 7.92
CA LEU A 568 -36.43 -11.82 6.52
C LEU A 568 -35.36 -12.52 5.68
N LYS A 569 -35.70 -13.68 5.11
CA LYS A 569 -34.81 -14.53 4.30
C LYS A 569 -34.34 -13.76 3.05
N VAL A 570 -33.15 -14.07 2.53
CA VAL A 570 -32.57 -13.52 1.28
C VAL A 570 -33.55 -13.64 0.11
N SER A 571 -34.43 -14.62 0.15
CA SER A 571 -35.57 -14.83 -0.75
C SER A 571 -36.48 -13.60 -0.93
N SER A 572 -36.53 -12.62 -0.02
CA SER A 572 -37.43 -11.46 -0.20
C SER A 572 -37.00 -10.50 -1.31
N LEU A 573 -35.70 -10.33 -1.56
CA LEU A 573 -35.18 -9.40 -2.60
C LEU A 573 -35.26 -10.01 -4.01
N VAL A 574 -35.02 -11.31 -4.12
CA VAL A 574 -35.03 -12.02 -5.40
C VAL A 574 -36.42 -12.51 -5.82
N ASN A 575 -37.40 -12.48 -4.92
CA ASN A 575 -38.81 -12.86 -5.21
C ASN A 575 -39.77 -11.65 -5.17
N ILE A 576 -39.29 -10.45 -5.50
CA ILE A 576 -40.13 -9.26 -5.46
C ILE A 576 -41.21 -9.28 -6.56
N LYS A 577 -42.42 -8.81 -6.24
CA LYS A 577 -43.61 -8.72 -7.12
C LYS A 577 -43.83 -10.00 -7.91
N ASP A 578 -44.09 -11.08 -7.17
CA ASP A 578 -44.45 -12.37 -7.76
C ASP A 578 -43.41 -12.89 -8.76
N GLN A 579 -42.12 -12.72 -8.44
CA GLN A 579 -40.99 -13.36 -9.15
C GLN A 579 -40.71 -12.79 -10.56
N LYS A 580 -41.20 -11.57 -10.84
CA LYS A 580 -40.95 -10.78 -12.06
C LYS A 580 -39.48 -10.68 -12.50
N LEU A 581 -38.54 -10.84 -11.58
CA LEU A 581 -37.10 -10.81 -11.88
C LEU A 581 -36.65 -11.99 -12.76
N LEU A 582 -37.20 -13.19 -12.52
CA LEU A 582 -36.93 -14.35 -13.37
C LEU A 582 -37.54 -14.17 -14.77
N GLU A 583 -38.76 -13.61 -14.86
CA GLU A 583 -39.39 -13.29 -16.14
C GLU A 583 -38.55 -12.30 -16.96
N ILE A 584 -38.04 -11.23 -16.33
CA ILE A 584 -37.15 -10.26 -16.98
C ILE A 584 -35.88 -10.95 -17.48
N ALA A 585 -35.32 -11.87 -16.68
CA ALA A 585 -34.12 -12.62 -17.05
C ALA A 585 -34.31 -13.51 -18.28
N ILE A 586 -35.46 -14.19 -18.36
CA ILE A 586 -35.84 -15.00 -19.53
C ILE A 586 -36.05 -14.13 -20.75
N LYS A 587 -36.81 -13.03 -20.61
CA LYS A 587 -37.09 -12.10 -21.72
C LYS A 587 -35.80 -11.52 -22.31
N ASN A 588 -34.79 -11.34 -21.48
CA ASN A 588 -33.47 -10.85 -21.86
C ASN A 588 -32.52 -11.97 -22.33
N GLU A 589 -32.96 -13.24 -22.34
CA GLU A 589 -32.18 -14.44 -22.67
C GLU A 589 -30.87 -14.55 -21.87
N ASN A 590 -30.87 -14.11 -20.59
CA ASN A 590 -29.66 -13.97 -19.77
C ASN A 590 -29.50 -15.12 -18.77
N MET A 591 -28.86 -16.20 -19.22
CA MET A 591 -28.63 -17.43 -18.43
C MET A 591 -27.84 -17.21 -17.14
N GLU A 592 -26.82 -16.35 -17.17
CA GLU A 592 -25.99 -16.05 -16.01
C GLU A 592 -26.81 -15.38 -14.90
N MET A 593 -27.69 -14.43 -15.28
CA MET A 593 -28.58 -13.78 -14.33
C MET A 593 -29.59 -14.78 -13.73
N ILE A 594 -30.16 -15.67 -14.54
CA ILE A 594 -31.08 -16.70 -14.06
C ILE A 594 -30.40 -17.58 -13.00
N ASN A 595 -29.22 -18.12 -13.32
CA ASN A 595 -28.48 -18.98 -12.40
C ASN A 595 -28.11 -18.23 -11.12
N THR A 596 -27.64 -16.99 -11.23
CA THR A 596 -27.35 -16.14 -10.06
C THR A 596 -28.59 -15.95 -9.18
N LEU A 597 -29.74 -15.60 -9.76
CA LEU A 597 -30.97 -15.40 -9.01
C LEU A 597 -31.42 -16.69 -8.28
N LEU A 598 -31.32 -17.85 -8.94
CA LEU A 598 -31.63 -19.15 -8.34
C LEU A 598 -30.69 -19.52 -7.18
N GLU A 599 -29.38 -19.33 -7.36
CA GLU A 599 -28.38 -19.57 -6.30
C GLU A 599 -28.69 -18.79 -5.03
N TYR A 600 -29.23 -17.57 -5.16
CA TYR A 600 -29.63 -16.72 -4.04
C TYR A 600 -31.08 -16.92 -3.57
N GLY A 601 -31.77 -17.94 -4.08
CA GLY A 601 -33.07 -18.40 -3.59
C GLY A 601 -34.28 -17.76 -4.27
N ALA A 602 -34.16 -17.38 -5.54
CA ALA A 602 -35.32 -17.12 -6.38
C ALA A 602 -36.13 -18.41 -6.53
N ILE A 603 -37.44 -18.31 -6.34
CA ILE A 603 -38.39 -19.40 -6.45
C ILE A 603 -39.07 -19.24 -7.81
N PRO A 604 -39.14 -20.28 -8.65
CA PRO A 604 -39.94 -20.28 -9.87
C PRO A 604 -41.46 -20.24 -9.60
N LEU A 605 -42.24 -19.59 -10.47
CA LEU A 605 -43.70 -19.62 -10.40
C LEU A 605 -44.16 -20.97 -10.94
N PRO A 606 -44.93 -21.78 -10.20
CA PRO A 606 -45.39 -23.08 -10.70
C PRO A 606 -46.25 -22.99 -11.96
N GLU A 607 -46.96 -21.87 -12.14
CA GLU A 607 -47.83 -21.60 -13.29
C GLU A 607 -47.08 -21.04 -14.51
N ASP A 608 -45.86 -20.50 -14.34
CA ASP A 608 -45.08 -19.96 -15.46
C ASP A 608 -44.29 -21.05 -16.18
N LYS A 609 -44.99 -21.76 -17.06
CA LYS A 609 -44.39 -22.81 -17.89
C LYS A 609 -43.24 -22.32 -18.76
N ASN A 610 -43.16 -21.02 -19.08
CA ASN A 610 -42.11 -20.51 -19.98
C ASN A 610 -40.72 -20.74 -19.39
N LEU A 611 -40.56 -20.54 -18.08
CA LEU A 611 -39.29 -20.76 -17.38
C LEU A 611 -38.86 -22.22 -17.44
N PHE A 612 -39.82 -23.15 -17.26
CA PHE A 612 -39.57 -24.58 -17.38
C PHE A 612 -39.21 -24.99 -18.81
N LEU A 613 -39.97 -24.57 -19.80
CA LEU A 613 -39.69 -24.89 -21.21
C LEU A 613 -38.38 -24.26 -21.70
N TYR A 614 -38.07 -23.05 -21.24
CA TYR A 614 -36.79 -22.38 -21.51
C TYR A 614 -35.61 -23.17 -20.95
N SER A 615 -35.75 -23.75 -19.75
CA SER A 615 -34.72 -24.62 -19.16
C SER A 615 -34.42 -25.85 -20.03
N ILE A 616 -35.45 -26.42 -20.66
CA ILE A 616 -35.34 -27.61 -21.51
C ILE A 616 -34.68 -27.26 -22.83
N LYS A 617 -35.14 -26.20 -23.50
CA LYS A 617 -34.59 -25.71 -24.77
C LYS A 617 -33.10 -25.39 -24.69
N HIS A 618 -32.62 -24.88 -23.55
CA HIS A 618 -31.22 -24.49 -23.33
C HIS A 618 -30.41 -25.53 -22.54
N GLU A 619 -30.96 -26.71 -22.30
CA GLU A 619 -30.34 -27.79 -21.51
C GLU A 619 -29.85 -27.38 -20.11
N ASN A 620 -30.50 -26.41 -19.47
CA ASN A 620 -30.16 -25.98 -18.12
C ASN A 620 -30.83 -26.87 -17.06
N ILE A 621 -30.10 -27.93 -16.71
CA ILE A 621 -30.51 -28.93 -15.71
C ILE A 621 -30.73 -28.30 -14.32
N ASP A 622 -29.93 -27.29 -13.94
CA ASP A 622 -30.05 -26.66 -12.62
C ASP A 622 -31.35 -25.86 -12.50
N LEU A 623 -31.68 -25.05 -13.51
CA LEU A 623 -32.96 -24.33 -13.56
C LEU A 623 -34.14 -25.31 -13.58
N MET A 624 -34.05 -26.36 -14.40
CA MET A 624 -35.07 -27.40 -14.49
C MET A 624 -35.31 -28.05 -13.11
N ASN A 625 -34.23 -28.45 -12.42
CA ASN A 625 -34.31 -29.05 -11.09
C ASN A 625 -34.89 -28.09 -10.04
N HIS A 626 -34.59 -26.79 -10.10
CA HIS A 626 -35.21 -25.79 -9.24
C HIS A 626 -36.72 -25.65 -9.51
N TYR A 627 -37.14 -25.70 -10.77
CA TYR A 627 -38.56 -25.67 -11.15
C TYR A 627 -39.30 -26.94 -10.70
N LEU A 628 -38.71 -28.12 -10.88
CA LEU A 628 -39.31 -29.38 -10.42
C LEU A 628 -39.56 -29.41 -8.90
N GLN A 629 -38.75 -28.72 -8.10
CA GLN A 629 -38.95 -28.62 -6.65
C GLN A 629 -40.22 -27.85 -6.23
N VAL A 630 -40.73 -26.95 -7.08
CA VAL A 630 -41.97 -26.21 -6.79
C VAL A 630 -43.22 -26.88 -7.35
N LEU A 631 -43.06 -27.85 -8.25
CA LEU A 631 -44.16 -28.63 -8.82
C LEU A 631 -44.64 -29.71 -7.86
N SER A 632 -45.93 -30.04 -8.00
CA SER A 632 -46.59 -31.09 -7.22
C SER A 632 -47.35 -32.02 -8.14
N LEU A 633 -47.05 -33.32 -8.08
CA LEU A 633 -47.68 -34.37 -8.89
C LEU A 633 -49.18 -34.58 -8.59
N ASN A 634 -49.68 -33.99 -7.49
CA ASN A 634 -51.10 -33.99 -7.13
C ASN A 634 -51.91 -32.99 -7.98
N SER A 635 -51.27 -31.97 -8.54
CA SER A 635 -51.91 -30.97 -9.40
C SER A 635 -51.95 -31.46 -10.84
N LYS A 636 -53.14 -31.51 -11.43
CA LYS A 636 -53.29 -31.85 -12.86
C LYS A 636 -52.51 -30.86 -13.74
N ALA A 637 -52.61 -29.55 -13.46
CA ALA A 637 -51.92 -28.53 -14.23
C ALA A 637 -50.39 -28.71 -14.20
N HIS A 638 -49.81 -29.08 -13.07
CA HIS A 638 -48.37 -29.34 -12.96
C HIS A 638 -47.95 -30.59 -13.74
N ARG A 639 -48.79 -31.65 -13.74
CA ARG A 639 -48.54 -32.83 -14.58
C ARG A 639 -48.58 -32.46 -16.05
N ASP A 640 -49.55 -31.65 -16.48
CA ASP A 640 -49.65 -31.19 -17.87
C ASP A 640 -48.40 -30.39 -18.29
N ILE A 641 -47.85 -29.53 -17.42
CA ILE A 641 -46.58 -28.81 -17.65
C ILE A 641 -45.41 -29.78 -17.82
N ILE A 642 -45.30 -30.81 -16.97
CA ILE A 642 -44.23 -31.82 -17.07
C ILE A 642 -44.37 -32.61 -18.38
N CYS A 643 -45.59 -32.93 -18.80
CA CYS A 643 -45.86 -33.62 -20.06
C CYS A 643 -45.46 -32.76 -21.28
N GLU A 644 -45.77 -31.46 -21.24
CA GLU A 644 -45.32 -30.51 -22.26
C GLU A 644 -43.79 -30.42 -22.29
N GLY A 645 -43.13 -30.45 -21.13
CA GLY A 645 -41.68 -30.52 -21.03
C GLY A 645 -41.07 -31.80 -21.60
N LEU A 646 -41.68 -32.97 -21.34
CA LEU A 646 -41.26 -34.25 -21.93
C LEU A 646 -41.35 -34.20 -23.46
N ALA A 647 -42.44 -33.67 -24.01
CA ALA A 647 -42.59 -33.51 -25.45
C ALA A 647 -41.50 -32.59 -26.04
N GLN A 648 -41.19 -31.48 -25.38
CA GLN A 648 -40.10 -30.59 -25.79
C GLN A 648 -38.71 -31.25 -25.67
N ALA A 649 -38.46 -32.05 -24.63
CA ALA A 649 -37.21 -32.78 -24.48
C ALA A 649 -37.01 -33.83 -25.60
N ILE A 650 -38.09 -34.46 -26.06
CA ILE A 650 -38.06 -35.36 -27.23
C ILE A 650 -37.79 -34.57 -28.51
N GLN A 651 -38.50 -33.46 -28.70
CA GLN A 651 -38.34 -32.58 -29.87
C GLN A 651 -36.92 -32.04 -30.01
N TYR A 652 -36.29 -31.61 -28.91
CA TYR A 652 -34.92 -31.11 -28.88
C TYR A 652 -33.87 -32.20 -28.67
N THR A 653 -34.26 -33.48 -28.56
CA THR A 653 -33.36 -34.62 -28.34
C THR A 653 -32.53 -34.59 -27.04
N CYS A 654 -33.06 -33.97 -25.98
CA CYS A 654 -32.39 -33.80 -24.68
C CYS A 654 -32.55 -35.02 -23.75
N PHE A 655 -31.80 -36.10 -24.00
CA PHE A 655 -31.96 -37.39 -23.30
C PHE A 655 -31.84 -37.32 -21.77
N ASN A 656 -30.87 -36.56 -21.25
CA ASN A 656 -30.66 -36.42 -19.82
C ASN A 656 -31.85 -35.75 -19.11
N ILE A 657 -32.48 -34.79 -19.78
CA ILE A 657 -33.63 -34.06 -19.28
C ILE A 657 -34.84 -34.98 -19.28
N TYR A 658 -35.06 -35.69 -20.39
CA TYR A 658 -36.10 -36.69 -20.50
C TYR A 658 -36.01 -37.73 -19.37
N ASP A 659 -34.84 -38.32 -19.15
CA ASP A 659 -34.65 -39.32 -18.08
C ASP A 659 -34.88 -38.72 -16.69
N SER A 660 -34.48 -37.46 -16.47
CA SER A 660 -34.73 -36.75 -15.22
C SER A 660 -36.23 -36.51 -14.96
N LEU A 661 -36.98 -36.12 -16.00
CA LEU A 661 -38.42 -35.89 -15.91
C LEU A 661 -39.20 -37.19 -15.70
N ILE A 662 -38.82 -38.27 -16.41
CA ILE A 662 -39.39 -39.61 -16.20
C ILE A 662 -39.11 -40.10 -14.78
N THR A 663 -37.88 -39.89 -14.27
CA THR A 663 -37.53 -40.22 -12.89
C THR A 663 -38.41 -39.44 -11.90
N PHE A 664 -38.58 -38.13 -12.10
CA PHE A 664 -39.42 -37.30 -11.24
C PHE A 664 -40.89 -37.75 -11.22
N LEU A 665 -41.45 -38.16 -12.37
CA LEU A 665 -42.79 -38.73 -12.45
C LEU A 665 -42.92 -40.11 -11.79
N SER A 666 -41.81 -40.80 -11.60
CA SER A 666 -41.75 -42.15 -11.02
C SER A 666 -41.52 -42.14 -9.49
N GLU A 667 -41.12 -41.01 -8.89
CA GLU A 667 -40.92 -40.89 -7.44
C GLU A 667 -42.25 -40.88 -6.67
N GLU A 668 -42.41 -41.79 -5.68
CA GLU A 668 -43.48 -41.68 -4.69
C GLU A 668 -43.33 -40.42 -3.82
N SER A 669 -44.46 -39.91 -3.34
CA SER A 669 -44.63 -38.66 -2.56
C SER A 669 -43.49 -38.32 -1.57
N PRO A 670 -43.22 -37.01 -1.33
CA PRO A 670 -41.98 -36.54 -0.71
C PRO A 670 -41.96 -36.77 0.80
N THR A 671 -41.63 -37.98 1.25
CA THR A 671 -41.19 -38.20 2.63
C THR A 671 -39.86 -38.97 2.64
N LYS A 672 -38.77 -38.22 2.87
CA LYS A 672 -37.38 -38.64 3.20
C LYS A 672 -36.40 -38.81 2.03
N ARG A 673 -35.91 -37.67 1.50
CA ARG A 673 -34.64 -37.61 0.75
C ARG A 673 -33.45 -37.89 1.69
N LYS A 674 -32.79 -39.04 1.54
CA LYS A 674 -31.41 -39.27 2.01
C LYS A 674 -30.47 -39.26 0.80
N LYS A 675 -29.36 -38.53 0.95
CA LYS A 675 -28.26 -38.35 -0.03
C LYS A 675 -27.84 -39.68 -0.65
N PHE A 676 -27.80 -39.73 -1.99
CA PHE A 676 -27.18 -40.84 -2.73
C PHE A 676 -25.87 -40.37 -3.36
N GLU A 677 -24.78 -41.01 -2.95
CA GLU A 677 -23.47 -40.95 -3.59
C GLU A 677 -23.44 -41.90 -4.80
N ARG A 678 -22.75 -41.46 -5.85
CA ARG A 678 -22.57 -42.17 -7.12
C ARG A 678 -21.82 -43.50 -6.92
N LYS A 679 -22.39 -44.61 -7.37
CA LYS A 679 -21.64 -45.83 -7.70
C LYS A 679 -21.53 -45.97 -9.23
N LYS A 680 -20.28 -46.05 -9.70
CA LYS A 680 -19.91 -46.51 -11.05
C LYS A 680 -20.05 -48.02 -11.12
N THR A 681 -20.63 -48.55 -12.20
CA THR A 681 -20.29 -49.90 -12.68
C THR A 681 -20.24 -49.93 -14.21
N THR A 682 -19.08 -50.35 -14.68
CA THR A 682 -18.71 -50.81 -16.01
C THR A 682 -19.32 -52.19 -16.32
N GLY A 683 -19.59 -52.49 -17.58
CA GLY A 683 -19.70 -53.88 -18.06
C GLY A 683 -20.69 -54.07 -19.21
N GLU A 684 -20.17 -54.36 -20.40
CA GLU A 684 -20.89 -54.73 -21.62
C GLU A 684 -21.58 -56.10 -21.49
N GLY A 685 -22.78 -56.24 -22.06
CA GLY A 685 -23.48 -57.52 -22.22
C GLY A 685 -24.76 -57.38 -23.07
N LYS A 686 -24.87 -58.18 -24.13
CA LYS A 686 -26.00 -58.25 -25.09
C LYS A 686 -27.32 -58.78 -24.45
N PRO A 687 -28.50 -58.54 -25.07
CA PRO A 687 -29.77 -58.46 -24.38
C PRO A 687 -30.45 -59.81 -24.15
N LYS A 688 -31.07 -59.99 -22.98
CA LYS A 688 -32.16 -60.94 -22.74
C LYS A 688 -33.22 -60.27 -21.87
N ALA A 689 -34.47 -60.40 -22.33
CA ALA A 689 -35.76 -60.07 -21.70
C ALA A 689 -35.67 -59.28 -20.37
N VAL A 690 -35.92 -57.97 -20.45
CA VAL A 690 -35.91 -57.08 -19.29
C VAL A 690 -37.26 -57.16 -18.58
N GLU A 691 -37.24 -57.66 -17.34
CA GLU A 691 -38.29 -57.43 -16.36
C GLU A 691 -38.49 -55.92 -16.18
N VAL A 692 -39.70 -55.44 -16.45
CA VAL A 692 -40.11 -54.04 -16.26
C VAL A 692 -39.90 -53.66 -14.79
N SER A 693 -38.98 -52.74 -14.52
CA SER A 693 -38.70 -52.27 -13.16
C SER A 693 -39.97 -51.70 -12.51
N GLU A 694 -40.24 -52.06 -11.25
CA GLU A 694 -41.45 -51.70 -10.50
C GLU A 694 -41.75 -50.19 -10.45
N ASN A 695 -40.76 -49.33 -10.70
CA ASN A 695 -40.87 -47.86 -10.67
C ASN A 695 -41.69 -47.26 -11.83
N ILE A 696 -41.90 -47.98 -12.94
CA ILE A 696 -42.54 -47.46 -14.17
C ILE A 696 -44.09 -47.52 -14.12
N LYS A 697 -44.65 -48.22 -13.13
CA LYS A 697 -46.11 -48.42 -13.03
C LYS A 697 -46.91 -47.15 -12.70
N ASN A 698 -46.27 -46.07 -12.25
CA ASN A 698 -46.95 -44.85 -11.79
C ASN A 698 -47.17 -43.79 -12.89
N ILE A 699 -46.61 -44.00 -14.09
CA ILE A 699 -46.80 -43.09 -15.24
C ILE A 699 -48.11 -43.44 -15.94
N SER A 700 -48.96 -42.44 -16.21
CA SER A 700 -50.24 -42.67 -16.89
C SER A 700 -50.07 -43.18 -18.31
N GLN A 701 -51.01 -43.99 -18.79
CA GLN A 701 -50.96 -44.57 -20.14
C GLN A 701 -50.90 -43.50 -21.24
N ASN A 702 -51.59 -42.39 -21.06
CA ASN A 702 -51.57 -41.27 -22.01
C ASN A 702 -50.16 -40.72 -22.21
N ILE A 703 -49.39 -40.54 -21.14
CA ILE A 703 -48.01 -40.03 -21.23
C ILE A 703 -47.12 -41.00 -22.01
N LYS A 704 -47.27 -42.30 -21.78
CA LYS A 704 -46.50 -43.35 -22.48
C LYS A 704 -46.81 -43.33 -23.98
N ASN A 705 -48.10 -43.27 -24.33
CA ASN A 705 -48.55 -43.24 -25.72
C ASN A 705 -48.13 -41.93 -26.42
N ASP A 706 -48.31 -40.77 -25.77
CA ASP A 706 -47.88 -39.47 -26.29
C ASP A 706 -46.36 -39.41 -26.50
N THR A 707 -45.59 -40.00 -25.57
CA THR A 707 -44.13 -40.12 -25.70
C THR A 707 -43.75 -40.93 -26.94
N LEU A 708 -44.39 -42.08 -27.15
CA LEU A 708 -44.15 -42.92 -28.32
C LEU A 708 -44.53 -42.17 -29.61
N GLN A 709 -45.68 -41.50 -29.61
CA GLN A 709 -46.17 -40.68 -30.71
C GLN A 709 -45.15 -39.59 -31.10
N GLN A 710 -44.62 -38.83 -30.13
CA GLN A 710 -43.64 -37.78 -30.38
C GLN A 710 -42.29 -38.34 -30.82
N ALA A 711 -41.82 -39.45 -30.23
CA ALA A 711 -40.58 -40.11 -30.64
C ALA A 711 -40.65 -40.57 -32.11
N CYS A 712 -41.79 -41.14 -32.52
CA CYS A 712 -42.04 -41.54 -33.92
C CYS A 712 -42.11 -40.32 -34.86
N ASN A 713 -42.71 -39.21 -34.44
CA ASN A 713 -42.75 -37.97 -35.22
C ASN A 713 -41.36 -37.37 -35.46
N VAL A 714 -40.49 -37.38 -34.44
CA VAL A 714 -39.12 -36.84 -34.51
C VAL A 714 -38.16 -37.80 -35.20
N GLY A 715 -38.48 -39.10 -35.22
CA GLY A 715 -37.60 -40.11 -35.80
C GLY A 715 -36.56 -40.68 -34.83
N ASN A 716 -36.77 -40.54 -33.51
CA ASN A 716 -35.81 -40.98 -32.50
C ASN A 716 -36.13 -42.39 -31.94
N VAL A 717 -35.37 -43.39 -32.40
CA VAL A 717 -35.51 -44.82 -32.04
C VAL A 717 -35.36 -45.06 -30.54
N GLU A 718 -34.43 -44.39 -29.88
CA GLU A 718 -34.13 -44.61 -28.46
C GLU A 718 -35.26 -44.14 -27.55
N TYR A 719 -35.89 -43.00 -27.85
CA TYR A 719 -37.09 -42.58 -27.12
C TYR A 719 -38.29 -43.50 -27.38
N ALA A 720 -38.45 -43.97 -28.62
CA ALA A 720 -39.50 -44.93 -28.96
C ALA A 720 -39.31 -46.23 -28.18
N ARG A 721 -38.07 -46.73 -28.08
CA ARG A 721 -37.71 -47.92 -27.30
C ARG A 721 -38.07 -47.74 -25.84
N LYS A 722 -37.66 -46.63 -25.22
CA LYS A 722 -37.99 -46.32 -23.82
C LYS A 722 -39.51 -46.22 -23.60
N ALA A 723 -40.25 -45.62 -24.51
CA ALA A 723 -41.71 -45.52 -24.40
C ALA A 723 -42.38 -46.91 -24.43
N ILE A 724 -41.93 -47.79 -25.32
CA ILE A 724 -42.41 -49.18 -25.44
C ILE A 724 -42.04 -50.00 -24.21
N GLU A 725 -40.80 -49.88 -23.70
CA GLU A 725 -40.36 -50.50 -22.45
C GLU A 725 -41.21 -50.04 -21.24
N MET A 726 -41.75 -48.81 -21.29
CA MET A 726 -42.70 -48.33 -20.30
C MET A 726 -44.12 -48.89 -20.43
N GLY A 727 -44.41 -49.61 -21.52
CA GLY A 727 -45.71 -50.17 -21.86
C GLY A 727 -46.60 -49.23 -22.66
N ALA A 728 -46.03 -48.34 -23.49
CA ALA A 728 -46.80 -47.61 -24.48
C ALA A 728 -47.50 -48.58 -25.45
N ASP A 729 -48.74 -48.26 -25.82
CA ASP A 729 -49.48 -49.03 -26.81
C ASP A 729 -49.00 -48.68 -28.21
N VAL A 730 -48.29 -49.61 -28.84
CA VAL A 730 -47.79 -49.47 -30.22
C VAL A 730 -48.92 -49.33 -31.24
N ASN A 731 -50.12 -49.85 -30.93
CA ASN A 731 -51.30 -49.73 -31.77
C ASN A 731 -52.08 -48.43 -31.51
N GLY A 732 -51.70 -47.65 -30.48
CA GLY A 732 -52.24 -46.33 -30.21
C GLY A 732 -51.64 -45.20 -31.06
N ILE A 733 -50.59 -45.47 -31.86
CA ILE A 733 -49.91 -44.46 -32.69
C ILE A 733 -50.86 -43.96 -33.78
N GLU A 734 -50.93 -42.65 -33.97
CA GLU A 734 -51.79 -42.08 -35.01
C GLU A 734 -51.30 -42.48 -36.41
N PRO A 735 -52.23 -42.75 -37.34
CA PRO A 735 -51.83 -43.26 -38.63
C PRO A 735 -50.89 -42.37 -39.45
N ARG A 736 -51.05 -41.05 -39.32
CA ARG A 736 -50.21 -40.07 -40.00
C ARG A 736 -48.75 -40.15 -39.55
N THR A 737 -48.51 -40.39 -38.27
CA THR A 737 -47.17 -40.48 -37.69
C THR A 737 -46.46 -41.75 -38.13
N LEU A 738 -47.19 -42.86 -38.17
CA LEU A 738 -46.67 -44.12 -38.69
C LEU A 738 -46.40 -44.04 -40.20
N CYS A 739 -47.28 -43.41 -40.98
CA CYS A 739 -47.01 -43.06 -42.38
C CYS A 739 -45.72 -42.22 -42.52
N ASN A 740 -45.55 -41.19 -41.69
CA ASN A 740 -44.37 -40.32 -41.77
C ASN A 740 -43.09 -41.08 -41.43
N ALA A 741 -43.07 -41.88 -40.37
CA ALA A 741 -41.92 -42.71 -40.01
C ALA A 741 -41.50 -43.63 -41.17
N TYR A 742 -42.48 -44.20 -41.85
CA TYR A 742 -42.29 -45.05 -43.02
C TYR A 742 -41.74 -44.28 -44.23
N VAL A 743 -42.37 -43.16 -44.60
CA VAL A 743 -42.01 -42.36 -45.79
C VAL A 743 -40.69 -41.60 -45.61
N SER A 744 -40.33 -41.25 -44.38
CA SER A 744 -39.09 -40.53 -44.03
C SER A 744 -37.84 -41.40 -44.01
N LYS A 745 -37.93 -42.70 -44.36
CA LYS A 745 -36.85 -43.70 -44.29
C LYS A 745 -36.31 -43.97 -42.87
N ASN A 746 -37.08 -43.68 -41.82
CA ASN A 746 -36.75 -44.11 -40.46
C ASN A 746 -37.11 -45.59 -40.25
N THR A 747 -36.41 -46.48 -40.97
CA THR A 747 -36.63 -47.94 -40.95
C THR A 747 -36.53 -48.51 -39.54
N ASP A 748 -35.59 -47.98 -38.75
CA ASP A 748 -35.28 -48.50 -37.43
C ASP A 748 -36.43 -48.32 -36.42
N ILE A 749 -37.23 -47.24 -36.55
CA ILE A 749 -38.44 -47.07 -35.72
C ILE A 749 -39.51 -48.06 -36.13
N LEU A 750 -39.68 -48.27 -37.44
CA LEU A 750 -40.67 -49.19 -37.94
C LEU A 750 -40.36 -50.63 -37.53
N ASP A 751 -39.10 -51.04 -37.68
CA ASP A 751 -38.63 -52.36 -37.26
C ASP A 751 -38.88 -52.54 -35.75
N LEU A 752 -38.57 -51.53 -34.93
CA LEU A 752 -38.88 -51.54 -33.51
C LEU A 752 -40.38 -51.69 -33.21
N LEU A 753 -41.26 -50.98 -33.92
CA LEU A 753 -42.71 -51.10 -33.73
C LEU A 753 -43.24 -52.48 -34.16
N ILE A 754 -42.70 -53.05 -35.25
CA ILE A 754 -43.06 -54.39 -35.74
C ILE A 754 -42.63 -55.47 -34.73
N GLU A 755 -41.41 -55.37 -34.21
CA GLU A 755 -40.88 -56.27 -33.18
C GLU A 755 -41.73 -56.27 -31.91
N ASN A 756 -42.43 -55.16 -31.63
CA ASN A 756 -43.24 -54.98 -30.43
C ASN A 756 -44.75 -55.14 -30.66
N GLY A 757 -45.16 -55.77 -31.76
CA GLY A 757 -46.51 -56.29 -31.93
C GLY A 757 -47.53 -55.32 -32.53
N ILE A 758 -47.08 -54.44 -33.43
CA ILE A 758 -48.01 -53.65 -34.23
C ILE A 758 -48.92 -54.56 -35.08
N GLU A 759 -50.19 -54.19 -35.21
CA GLU A 759 -51.19 -54.98 -35.93
C GLU A 759 -50.78 -55.24 -37.39
N LYS A 760 -50.86 -56.51 -37.81
CA LYS A 760 -50.51 -56.94 -39.17
C LYS A 760 -51.29 -56.20 -40.26
N GLU A 761 -52.54 -55.85 -39.96
CA GLU A 761 -53.42 -55.11 -40.88
C GLU A 761 -52.88 -53.71 -41.13
N ARG A 762 -52.49 -53.00 -40.06
CA ARG A 762 -51.82 -51.70 -40.15
C ARG A 762 -50.52 -51.77 -40.97
N ILE A 763 -49.69 -52.79 -40.76
CA ILE A 763 -48.47 -53.00 -41.58
C ILE A 763 -48.82 -53.09 -43.08
N LYS A 764 -49.85 -53.88 -43.43
CA LYS A 764 -50.29 -54.05 -44.82
C LYS A 764 -50.82 -52.73 -45.41
N GLU A 765 -51.63 -52.00 -44.65
CA GLU A 765 -52.15 -50.68 -45.02
C GLU A 765 -51.03 -49.68 -45.34
N TYR A 766 -49.97 -49.62 -44.52
CA TYR A 766 -48.82 -48.74 -44.79
C TYR A 766 -47.95 -49.21 -45.96
N GLU A 767 -47.72 -50.52 -46.08
CA GLU A 767 -46.99 -51.07 -47.23
C GLU A 767 -47.68 -50.70 -48.54
N PHE A 768 -49.01 -50.70 -48.55
CA PHE A 768 -49.78 -50.24 -49.70
C PHE A 768 -49.60 -48.75 -49.98
N VAL A 769 -49.66 -47.88 -48.96
CA VAL A 769 -49.37 -46.44 -49.10
C VAL A 769 -47.96 -46.21 -49.68
N LYS A 770 -46.96 -46.98 -49.25
CA LYS A 770 -45.59 -46.92 -49.82
C LYS A 770 -45.58 -47.34 -51.28
N VAL A 771 -46.15 -48.49 -51.61
CA VAL A 771 -46.19 -49.03 -52.97
C VAL A 771 -46.87 -48.04 -53.93
N CYS A 772 -47.92 -47.35 -53.45
CA CYS A 772 -48.54 -46.23 -54.16
C CYS A 772 -47.61 -45.01 -54.30
N THR A 773 -46.83 -44.65 -53.27
CA THR A 773 -45.85 -43.55 -53.32
C THR A 773 -44.70 -43.84 -54.30
N GLU A 774 -44.20 -45.07 -54.30
CA GLU A 774 -43.09 -45.55 -55.14
C GLU A 774 -43.48 -45.72 -56.61
N GLY A 775 -44.78 -45.74 -56.90
CA GLY A 775 -45.27 -45.87 -58.27
C GLY A 775 -45.23 -47.28 -58.83
N ASN A 776 -45.13 -48.32 -57.97
CA ASN A 776 -45.07 -49.71 -58.39
C ASN A 776 -46.47 -50.24 -58.76
N PHE A 777 -46.89 -49.98 -59.99
CA PHE A 777 -48.25 -50.27 -60.44
C PHE A 777 -48.63 -51.76 -60.38
N VAL A 778 -47.67 -52.67 -60.61
CA VAL A 778 -47.91 -54.12 -60.53
C VAL A 778 -48.30 -54.51 -59.12
N LYS A 779 -47.51 -54.08 -58.13
CA LYS A 779 -47.77 -54.39 -56.72
C LYS A 779 -49.01 -53.66 -56.18
N VAL A 780 -49.33 -52.46 -56.69
CA VAL A 780 -50.62 -51.80 -56.41
C VAL A 780 -51.78 -52.71 -56.84
N LYS A 781 -51.76 -53.26 -58.07
CA LYS A 781 -52.82 -54.14 -58.56
C LYS A 781 -52.98 -55.40 -57.71
N GLU A 782 -51.85 -56.01 -57.33
CA GLU A 782 -51.81 -57.19 -56.47
C GLU A 782 -52.50 -56.90 -55.12
N MET A 783 -52.07 -55.86 -54.41
CA MET A 783 -52.62 -55.52 -53.08
C MET A 783 -54.09 -55.09 -53.14
N VAL A 784 -54.53 -54.39 -54.20
CA VAL A 784 -55.95 -54.09 -54.43
C VAL A 784 -56.76 -55.36 -54.66
N SER A 785 -56.21 -56.37 -55.34
CA SER A 785 -56.89 -57.66 -55.53
C SER A 785 -56.99 -58.50 -54.25
N GLU A 786 -56.11 -58.26 -53.27
CA GLU A 786 -56.16 -58.84 -51.93
C GLU A 786 -57.21 -58.19 -51.01
N GLY A 787 -57.94 -57.20 -51.51
CA GLY A 787 -59.07 -56.58 -50.79
C GLY A 787 -58.67 -55.48 -49.81
N ILE A 788 -57.50 -54.84 -49.99
CA ILE A 788 -57.07 -53.73 -49.14
C ILE A 788 -58.04 -52.54 -49.25
N ASP A 789 -58.34 -51.90 -48.12
CA ASP A 789 -59.15 -50.69 -48.14
C ASP A 789 -58.36 -49.54 -48.79
N LEU A 790 -58.98 -48.91 -49.79
CA LEU A 790 -58.38 -47.83 -50.58
C LEU A 790 -58.56 -46.45 -49.94
N ASN A 791 -59.39 -46.36 -48.91
CA ASN A 791 -59.78 -45.11 -48.25
C ASN A 791 -59.15 -44.95 -46.86
N ILE A 792 -58.15 -45.77 -46.53
CA ILE A 792 -57.39 -45.69 -45.28
C ILE A 792 -56.76 -44.31 -45.07
N TYR A 793 -56.78 -43.86 -43.82
CA TYR A 793 -56.12 -42.65 -43.33
C TYR A 793 -56.54 -41.37 -44.07
N ASP A 794 -57.85 -41.17 -44.23
CA ASP A 794 -58.44 -39.96 -44.84
C ASP A 794 -57.93 -39.72 -46.28
N GLY A 795 -58.01 -40.77 -47.11
CA GLY A 795 -57.63 -40.69 -48.54
C GLY A 795 -56.12 -40.56 -48.81
N MET A 796 -55.27 -40.88 -47.84
CA MET A 796 -53.81 -40.78 -47.96
C MET A 796 -53.24 -41.59 -49.13
N VAL A 797 -53.87 -42.71 -49.50
CA VAL A 797 -53.49 -43.58 -50.63
C VAL A 797 -53.44 -42.78 -51.94
N LEU A 798 -54.51 -42.05 -52.28
CA LEU A 798 -54.57 -41.22 -53.49
C LEU A 798 -53.57 -40.06 -53.44
N LYS A 799 -53.41 -39.42 -52.27
CA LYS A 799 -52.44 -38.33 -52.07
C LYS A 799 -51.00 -38.81 -52.34
N GLN A 800 -50.65 -39.99 -51.86
CA GLN A 800 -49.34 -40.58 -52.08
C GLN A 800 -49.15 -41.11 -53.51
N ALA A 801 -50.18 -41.71 -54.12
CA ALA A 801 -50.18 -42.06 -55.54
C ALA A 801 -49.89 -40.83 -56.43
N GLY A 802 -50.43 -39.67 -56.06
CA GLY A 802 -50.10 -38.38 -56.68
C GLY A 802 -48.60 -38.05 -56.65
N LYS A 803 -47.91 -38.36 -55.56
CA LYS A 803 -46.45 -38.13 -55.44
C LYS A 803 -45.62 -39.04 -56.35
N SER A 804 -46.11 -40.22 -56.70
CA SER A 804 -45.43 -41.13 -57.64
C SER A 804 -45.39 -40.58 -59.08
N ARG A 805 -46.20 -39.55 -59.39
CA ARG A 805 -46.44 -39.01 -60.74
C ARG A 805 -46.93 -40.06 -61.75
N ASN A 806 -47.40 -41.21 -61.28
CA ASN A 806 -47.92 -42.28 -62.11
C ASN A 806 -49.45 -42.16 -62.22
N ILE A 807 -49.91 -41.55 -63.31
CA ILE A 807 -51.33 -41.32 -63.59
C ILE A 807 -52.11 -42.64 -63.69
N ASP A 808 -51.48 -43.71 -64.15
CA ASP A 808 -52.13 -45.01 -64.29
C ASP A 808 -52.53 -45.61 -62.94
N ILE A 809 -51.71 -45.41 -61.90
CA ILE A 809 -52.04 -45.78 -60.51
C ILE A 809 -53.22 -44.97 -60.01
N ILE A 810 -53.21 -43.64 -60.21
CA ILE A 810 -54.30 -42.76 -59.75
C ILE A 810 -55.62 -43.15 -60.41
N ASN A 811 -55.62 -43.32 -61.74
CA ASN A 811 -56.80 -43.73 -62.50
C ASN A 811 -57.30 -45.12 -62.07
N PHE A 812 -56.38 -46.06 -61.84
CA PHE A 812 -56.73 -47.40 -61.38
C PHE A 812 -57.37 -47.37 -59.98
N LEU A 813 -56.79 -46.66 -59.02
CA LEU A 813 -57.33 -46.53 -57.66
C LEU A 813 -58.71 -45.88 -57.65
N LEU A 814 -58.90 -44.78 -58.40
CA LEU A 814 -60.21 -44.15 -58.59
C LEU A 814 -61.24 -45.11 -59.21
N SER A 815 -60.83 -45.89 -60.21
CA SER A 815 -61.70 -46.90 -60.85
C SER A 815 -62.10 -48.04 -59.90
N LYS A 816 -61.37 -48.22 -58.80
CA LYS A 816 -61.60 -49.27 -57.80
C LYS A 816 -62.29 -48.77 -56.53
N GLY A 817 -62.75 -47.50 -56.53
CA GLY A 817 -63.57 -46.96 -55.45
C GLY A 817 -62.82 -46.12 -54.41
N SER A 818 -61.59 -45.68 -54.71
CA SER A 818 -60.95 -44.64 -53.89
C SER A 818 -61.75 -43.33 -53.94
N ILE A 819 -62.04 -42.77 -52.77
CA ILE A 819 -62.82 -41.56 -52.59
C ILE A 819 -61.88 -40.36 -52.68
N LEU A 820 -62.28 -39.39 -53.50
CA LEU A 820 -61.62 -38.09 -53.59
C LEU A 820 -62.08 -37.22 -52.41
N GLU A 821 -61.42 -37.33 -51.26
CA GLU A 821 -61.59 -36.30 -50.23
C GLU A 821 -61.03 -34.97 -50.72
N LYS A 822 -61.56 -33.85 -50.20
CA LYS A 822 -61.28 -32.48 -50.66
C LYS A 822 -59.77 -32.21 -50.71
N ILE A 823 -59.15 -32.43 -51.86
CA ILE A 823 -57.70 -32.26 -52.05
C ILE A 823 -57.40 -30.76 -52.06
N ILE A 824 -57.03 -30.22 -50.91
CA ILE A 824 -56.37 -28.91 -50.85
C ILE A 824 -54.91 -29.14 -51.27
N TRP A 825 -54.62 -28.90 -52.54
CA TRP A 825 -53.24 -28.76 -53.01
C TRP A 825 -52.65 -27.50 -52.41
N ASN A 826 -52.05 -27.58 -51.22
CA ASN A 826 -51.09 -26.56 -50.81
C ASN A 826 -49.83 -26.80 -51.63
N ALA A 827 -49.70 -26.08 -52.74
CA ALA A 827 -48.45 -25.94 -53.46
C ALA A 827 -47.43 -25.30 -52.50
N SER A 828 -46.46 -26.10 -52.05
CA SER A 828 -45.25 -25.66 -51.37
C SER A 828 -44.14 -25.44 -52.39
#